data_AF-A0A087XF94-F1
#
_entry.id   AF-A0A087XF94-F1
#
_cell.length_a   1.000
_cell.length_b   1.000
_cell.length_c   1.000
_cell.angle_alpha   90.00
_cell.angle_beta   90.00
_cell.angle_gamma   90.00
#
_symmetry.space_group_name_H-M   'P 1'
#
loop_
_entity.id
_entity.type
_entity.pdbx_description
1 polymer ?
#
loop_
_entity_poly.entity_id
_entity_poly.type
_entity_poly.pdbx_seq_one_letter_code
_entity_poly.pdbx_strand_id
1 'polypeptide(L)'
;MIENEQMGKKKPQKKKPCSFATAAAWGRSLFQQAAREELKMLDVSHVRFQLSKMAKASGPRNRNHFGYNSKSRLEDEGFKDMEDGPIIRRSQRAPLARPEDLMDGLNIRTITPESYQSDSISPSPDEGIEEEKPVAEERPGPVQIVRANESDGIFQLDAAALEKILLQDHVKDLNLVVVSVAGAFRKGKSFLLDFMLRYMYNQHSDAWIGGDHEPLIGFKWRGGCERETTGIQVWSDVFVVEKPDGNKVAVLLVDTQGAFDSQSTIKDSATVFALSTMTSSVQVYNLSHNIQEDDLQHLQLFTEYGRLAMEETESKPFQSLMFLIRDWSSPYEYDYGLKGGQAFLQKRLQVKNCQHEELQNVRKHIDSCFSKISCFLLPHPGLKVATNPKFDGRLKDIEDDFKTQLAELMPVLLAPDQLVEKQIGGSKITCKDLVEYFKAYIKIYEGDELPHPKSMLRATAEANNLTAVAGAKDLYGKSMEKVCGGDRPYMAPADLERCHEAFCKDSVTFFRSVKKMGGEEFCQRYQDRLELELKEAYTNFSKHNEGKNIFYAARTPATLFVVMFFTYVLSGVTGFIGLSVFAALANLVLGVALLLLCIWAYVKYSGEFREAGMLIDQLAEALWEQRTVRKVRRIGSRFSIFRLPAFQSIPPDFLSFSSSSFFF
;
A
#
# COMPACT_ATOMS: atom_id res chain seq x y z
N MET A 1 -9.65 -6.73 -92.53
CA MET A 1 -9.25 -5.37 -92.97
C MET A 1 -8.48 -4.75 -91.81
N ILE A 2 -7.19 -4.46 -92.02
CA ILE A 2 -6.66 -3.09 -92.15
C ILE A 2 -6.54 -2.44 -90.76
N GLU A 3 -5.41 -2.64 -90.06
CA GLU A 3 -4.30 -1.68 -89.88
C GLU A 3 -4.43 -0.91 -88.53
N ASN A 4 -3.38 -0.38 -87.87
CA ASN A 4 -1.95 -0.49 -88.17
C ASN A 4 -1.04 -0.56 -86.92
N GLU A 5 0.22 -0.84 -87.19
CA GLU A 5 1.36 -1.10 -86.30
C GLU A 5 2.00 0.17 -85.66
N GLN A 6 2.74 -0.02 -84.55
CA GLN A 6 4.07 0.59 -84.21
C GLN A 6 4.29 1.22 -82.81
N MET A 7 5.57 1.20 -82.41
CA MET A 7 6.12 1.66 -81.11
C MET A 7 6.53 3.14 -81.10
N GLY A 8 6.41 3.81 -79.94
CA GLY A 8 6.99 5.12 -79.66
C GLY A 8 7.83 5.14 -78.38
N LYS A 9 9.02 5.76 -78.38
CA LYS A 9 9.98 5.72 -77.26
C LYS A 9 9.93 6.95 -76.33
N LYS A 10 9.99 6.67 -75.01
CA LYS A 10 10.54 7.47 -73.89
C LYS A 10 10.46 9.02 -73.92
N LYS A 11 9.85 9.59 -72.88
CA LYS A 11 10.42 10.71 -72.08
C LYS A 11 9.85 10.71 -70.65
N PRO A 12 10.67 10.77 -69.58
CA PRO A 12 10.16 10.83 -68.20
C PRO A 12 9.75 12.25 -67.80
N GLN A 13 8.62 12.40 -67.11
CA GLN A 13 8.22 13.67 -66.49
C GLN A 13 8.98 13.92 -65.18
N LYS A 14 9.40 15.18 -64.96
CA LYS A 14 10.01 15.62 -63.70
C LYS A 14 8.96 15.67 -62.59
N LYS A 15 9.06 14.83 -61.56
CA LYS A 15 8.33 15.06 -60.29
C LYS A 15 9.06 16.13 -59.47
N LYS A 16 8.31 17.14 -59.00
CA LYS A 16 8.79 18.08 -57.96
C LYS A 16 8.68 17.40 -56.58
N PRO A 17 9.50 17.78 -55.57
CA PRO A 17 9.32 17.30 -54.21
C PRO A 17 8.07 17.92 -53.58
N CYS A 18 7.20 17.09 -52.98
CA CYS A 18 6.18 17.54 -52.04
C CYS A 18 6.84 17.73 -50.65
N SER A 19 6.42 18.73 -49.89
CA SER A 19 6.97 18.96 -48.55
C SER A 19 6.33 18.02 -47.51
N PHE A 20 7.04 17.78 -46.40
CA PHE A 20 6.61 16.91 -45.31
C PHE A 20 5.28 17.35 -44.64
N ALA A 21 4.88 18.62 -44.79
CA ALA A 21 3.67 19.15 -44.17
C ALA A 21 2.38 18.49 -44.67
N THR A 22 2.30 18.14 -45.96
CA THR A 22 1.05 17.64 -46.57
C THR A 22 0.70 16.21 -46.12
N ALA A 23 1.70 15.37 -45.87
CA ALA A 23 1.49 14.01 -45.34
C ALA A 23 0.95 14.04 -43.90
N ALA A 24 1.47 14.95 -43.06
CA ALA A 24 1.02 15.15 -41.68
C ALA A 24 -0.38 15.79 -41.56
N ALA A 25 -0.97 16.28 -42.65
CA ALA A 25 -2.37 16.69 -42.71
C ALA A 25 -3.29 15.50 -43.02
N TRP A 26 -2.95 14.70 -44.03
CA TRP A 26 -3.72 13.51 -44.42
C TRP A 26 -3.80 12.45 -43.32
N GLY A 27 -2.70 12.18 -42.62
CA GLY A 27 -2.69 11.23 -41.49
C GLY A 27 -3.64 11.62 -40.36
N ARG A 28 -3.72 12.92 -40.02
CA ARG A 28 -4.65 13.42 -38.99
C ARG A 28 -6.11 13.38 -39.44
N SER A 29 -6.39 13.67 -40.71
CA SER A 29 -7.73 13.53 -41.30
C SER A 29 -8.24 12.09 -41.21
N LEU A 30 -7.41 11.11 -41.61
CA LEU A 30 -7.77 9.69 -41.55
C LEU A 30 -8.00 9.20 -40.11
N PHE A 31 -7.16 9.63 -39.14
CA PHE A 31 -7.33 9.24 -37.75
C PHE A 31 -8.62 9.82 -37.11
N GLN A 32 -8.97 11.08 -37.42
CA GLN A 32 -10.25 11.67 -37.02
C GLN A 32 -11.46 11.06 -37.74
N GLN A 33 -11.28 10.46 -38.91
CA GLN A 33 -12.35 9.79 -39.64
C GLN A 33 -12.61 8.38 -39.10
N ALA A 34 -11.55 7.61 -38.77
CA ALA A 34 -11.66 6.32 -38.09
C ALA A 34 -12.32 6.46 -36.70
N ALA A 35 -11.85 7.41 -35.88
CA ALA A 35 -12.42 7.68 -34.54
C ALA A 35 -13.89 8.15 -34.57
N ARG A 36 -14.43 8.57 -35.72
CA ARG A 36 -15.84 8.96 -35.90
C ARG A 36 -16.74 7.82 -36.40
N GLU A 37 -16.18 6.70 -36.83
CA GLU A 37 -16.94 5.50 -37.19
C GLU A 37 -17.05 4.54 -35.99
N GLU A 38 -15.99 4.34 -35.20
CA GLU A 38 -16.09 3.52 -33.98
C GLU A 38 -17.07 4.12 -32.96
N LEU A 39 -17.09 5.45 -32.80
CA LEU A 39 -18.03 6.14 -31.90
C LEU A 39 -19.52 6.07 -32.35
N LYS A 40 -19.82 5.44 -33.50
CA LYS A 40 -21.19 5.14 -33.95
C LYS A 40 -21.60 3.68 -33.75
N MET A 41 -20.68 2.77 -33.43
CA MET A 41 -21.00 1.35 -33.21
C MET A 41 -21.44 1.01 -31.78
N LEU A 42 -21.56 2.01 -30.90
CA LEU A 42 -22.01 1.87 -29.50
C LEU A 42 -23.40 2.49 -29.28
N ASP A 43 -24.40 2.05 -30.07
CA ASP A 43 -25.81 2.31 -29.76
C ASP A 43 -26.39 1.24 -28.79
N VAL A 44 -27.15 1.69 -27.80
CA VAL A 44 -27.55 0.91 -26.61
C VAL A 44 -28.88 0.15 -26.86
N SER A 45 -29.22 -0.07 -28.13
CA SER A 45 -30.49 -0.66 -28.57
C SER A 45 -30.50 -2.21 -28.59
N HIS A 46 -29.36 -2.85 -28.91
CA HIS A 46 -29.35 -4.30 -29.16
C HIS A 46 -29.38 -5.16 -27.87
N VAL A 47 -28.68 -4.75 -26.81
CA VAL A 47 -28.63 -5.48 -25.53
C VAL A 47 -30.00 -5.51 -24.84
N ARG A 48 -30.74 -4.40 -24.90
CA ARG A 48 -32.08 -4.27 -24.32
C ARG A 48 -33.12 -5.19 -24.96
N PHE A 49 -32.91 -5.59 -26.22
CA PHE A 49 -33.81 -6.49 -26.94
C PHE A 49 -33.67 -7.96 -26.50
N GLN A 50 -32.46 -8.42 -26.16
CA GLN A 50 -32.22 -9.81 -25.72
C GLN A 50 -32.74 -10.07 -24.30
N LEU A 51 -32.48 -9.15 -23.36
CA LEU A 51 -33.00 -9.24 -21.98
C LEU A 51 -34.53 -9.28 -21.95
N SER A 52 -35.19 -8.53 -22.84
CA SER A 52 -36.65 -8.53 -23.02
C SER A 52 -37.22 -9.88 -23.49
N LYS A 53 -36.46 -10.65 -24.30
CA LYS A 53 -36.88 -12.00 -24.73
C LYS A 53 -36.72 -13.05 -23.63
N MET A 54 -35.65 -13.01 -22.84
CA MET A 54 -35.46 -13.97 -21.74
C MET A 54 -36.53 -13.82 -20.65
N ALA A 55 -36.91 -12.58 -20.30
CA ALA A 55 -37.97 -12.30 -19.33
C ALA A 55 -39.39 -12.70 -19.78
N LYS A 56 -39.58 -13.20 -21.02
CA LYS A 56 -40.87 -13.65 -21.57
C LYS A 56 -40.93 -15.14 -21.92
N ALA A 57 -39.87 -15.90 -21.65
CA ALA A 57 -39.81 -17.34 -21.96
C ALA A 57 -40.36 -18.26 -20.85
N SER A 58 -40.66 -17.72 -19.66
CA SER A 58 -40.98 -18.50 -18.45
C SER A 58 -42.40 -18.30 -17.92
N GLY A 59 -43.34 -19.11 -18.40
CA GLY A 59 -44.62 -19.36 -17.72
C GLY A 59 -45.77 -19.77 -18.66
N PRO A 60 -46.93 -20.20 -18.12
CA PRO A 60 -47.15 -20.77 -16.78
C PRO A 60 -47.72 -22.21 -16.86
N ARG A 61 -47.51 -23.06 -15.84
CA ARG A 61 -48.34 -24.27 -15.67
C ARG A 61 -48.38 -24.84 -14.25
N ASN A 62 -49.56 -25.35 -13.91
CA ASN A 62 -49.91 -26.22 -12.78
C ASN A 62 -49.52 -25.78 -11.36
N ARG A 63 -50.32 -24.87 -10.79
CA ARG A 63 -50.74 -24.99 -9.38
C ARG A 63 -51.83 -26.05 -9.27
N ASN A 64 -51.63 -27.03 -8.40
CA ASN A 64 -52.63 -27.90 -7.75
C ASN A 64 -51.87 -28.73 -6.70
N HIS A 65 -52.42 -29.14 -5.56
CA HIS A 65 -53.41 -28.57 -4.63
C HIS A 65 -53.24 -29.37 -3.32
N PHE A 66 -53.92 -28.99 -2.23
CA PHE A 66 -53.74 -29.55 -0.87
C PHE A 66 -52.36 -29.24 -0.22
N GLY A 67 -52.27 -28.93 1.08
CA GLY A 67 -53.35 -28.56 2.00
C GLY A 67 -53.09 -28.99 3.43
N TYR A 68 -53.33 -28.10 4.39
CA TYR A 68 -53.61 -28.47 5.78
C TYR A 68 -54.80 -27.66 6.29
N ASN A 69 -55.69 -28.33 7.03
CA ASN A 69 -56.97 -27.79 7.47
C ASN A 69 -57.35 -28.45 8.81
N SER A 70 -57.57 -27.64 9.85
CA SER A 70 -58.15 -28.11 11.12
C SER A 70 -58.80 -26.94 11.87
N LYS A 71 -60.11 -27.04 12.10
CA LYS A 71 -60.93 -26.14 12.92
C LYS A 71 -61.57 -26.91 14.07
N SER A 72 -61.56 -26.31 15.26
CA SER A 72 -62.45 -26.55 16.41
C SER A 72 -62.35 -25.29 17.31
N ARG A 73 -63.39 -24.58 17.80
CA ARG A 73 -64.81 -24.89 18.11
C ARG A 73 -64.95 -25.84 19.32
N LEU A 74 -65.75 -25.62 20.37
CA LEU A 74 -66.63 -24.49 20.80
C LEU A 74 -66.03 -23.86 22.10
N GLU A 75 -66.63 -23.14 23.07
CA GLU A 75 -67.93 -22.46 23.41
C GLU A 75 -67.51 -21.04 23.98
N ASP A 76 -68.26 -20.02 24.44
CA ASP A 76 -69.59 -19.71 25.03
C ASP A 76 -69.71 -19.70 26.59
N GLU A 77 -70.62 -18.84 27.14
CA GLU A 77 -70.92 -18.44 28.56
C GLU A 77 -70.33 -17.10 29.12
N GLY A 78 -71.07 -16.37 29.99
CA GLY A 78 -70.42 -15.62 31.11
C GLY A 78 -70.68 -14.13 31.51
N PHE A 79 -71.85 -13.51 31.25
CA PHE A 79 -72.48 -12.41 32.06
C PHE A 79 -71.70 -11.29 32.84
N LYS A 80 -72.05 -10.00 32.55
CA LYS A 80 -72.31 -8.84 33.48
C LYS A 80 -71.19 -8.24 34.38
N ASP A 81 -71.21 -6.97 34.84
CA ASP A 81 -72.14 -5.81 34.70
C ASP A 81 -71.40 -4.44 34.94
N MET A 82 -72.12 -3.30 34.76
CA MET A 82 -71.98 -1.99 35.47
C MET A 82 -71.18 -0.78 34.85
N GLU A 83 -71.96 0.18 34.32
CA GLU A 83 -71.97 1.67 34.55
C GLU A 83 -70.69 2.56 34.51
N ASP A 84 -70.70 3.83 34.04
CA ASP A 84 -71.59 4.59 33.11
C ASP A 84 -70.93 5.95 32.68
N GLY A 85 -71.41 6.59 31.61
CA GLY A 85 -71.18 8.05 31.36
C GLY A 85 -70.05 8.49 30.38
N PRO A 86 -70.11 9.73 29.82
CA PRO A 86 -70.47 9.85 28.39
C PRO A 86 -69.70 10.86 27.49
N ILE A 87 -69.86 10.71 26.15
CA ILE A 87 -69.89 11.77 25.09
C ILE A 87 -68.54 12.47 24.69
N ILE A 88 -68.20 12.76 23.41
CA ILE A 88 -68.74 12.33 22.09
C ILE A 88 -67.70 12.23 20.93
N ARG A 89 -67.49 13.24 20.06
CA ARG A 89 -66.82 13.08 18.73
C ARG A 89 -66.20 14.37 18.08
N ARG A 90 -65.01 14.20 17.45
CA ARG A 90 -64.51 14.70 16.14
C ARG A 90 -64.85 16.12 15.56
N SER A 91 -63.77 16.88 15.24
CA SER A 91 -63.34 17.30 13.86
C SER A 91 -63.74 18.66 13.18
N GLN A 92 -62.68 19.46 12.88
CA GLN A 92 -62.35 20.22 11.62
C GLN A 92 -62.69 21.74 11.38
N ARG A 93 -61.66 22.44 10.82
CA ARG A 93 -61.60 23.68 9.96
C ARG A 93 -61.86 25.05 10.64
N ALA A 94 -60.96 26.06 10.65
CA ALA A 94 -60.27 26.89 9.59
C ALA A 94 -60.97 28.29 9.43
N PRO A 95 -60.50 29.35 8.69
CA PRO A 95 -59.32 29.51 7.78
C PRO A 95 -58.58 30.91 7.74
N LEU A 96 -57.55 31.09 6.87
CA LEU A 96 -57.09 32.33 6.12
C LEU A 96 -56.59 33.60 6.92
N ALA A 97 -55.77 34.58 6.45
CA ALA A 97 -54.93 34.86 5.22
C ALA A 97 -53.77 35.89 5.52
N ARG A 98 -53.10 36.48 4.49
CA ARG A 98 -51.87 37.36 4.52
C ARG A 98 -52.14 38.84 4.07
N PRO A 99 -51.15 39.69 3.63
CA PRO A 99 -50.04 40.42 4.31
C PRO A 99 -50.00 41.96 3.99
N GLU A 100 -49.00 42.74 4.49
CA GLU A 100 -48.11 43.69 3.74
C GLU A 100 -47.29 44.72 4.60
N ASP A 101 -46.08 45.05 4.11
CA ASP A 101 -45.29 46.31 4.09
C ASP A 101 -44.71 47.16 5.28
N LEU A 102 -43.52 47.73 4.96
CA LEU A 102 -42.88 49.03 5.29
C LEU A 102 -42.09 49.37 6.59
N MET A 103 -40.74 49.40 6.43
CA MET A 103 -39.71 50.43 6.79
C MET A 103 -39.48 51.05 8.20
N ASP A 104 -38.17 51.18 8.50
CA ASP A 104 -37.41 52.21 9.27
C ASP A 104 -37.62 52.46 10.78
N GLY A 105 -36.49 52.73 11.50
CA GLY A 105 -36.52 52.97 12.97
C GLY A 105 -35.21 53.17 13.76
N LEU A 106 -34.13 53.71 13.15
CA LEU A 106 -32.98 54.42 13.77
C LEU A 106 -32.59 54.22 15.28
N ASN A 107 -31.29 53.94 15.54
CA ASN A 107 -30.52 54.76 16.51
C ASN A 107 -28.96 54.64 16.42
N ILE A 108 -28.36 55.67 15.79
CA ILE A 108 -27.12 56.41 16.13
C ILE A 108 -25.85 55.65 16.63
N ARG A 109 -24.73 55.88 15.90
CA ARG A 109 -23.33 55.79 16.38
C ARG A 109 -22.61 57.13 16.15
N THR A 110 -21.51 57.37 16.86
CA THR A 110 -20.76 58.64 16.87
C THR A 110 -19.55 58.64 15.90
N ILE A 111 -19.62 59.47 14.85
CA ILE A 111 -18.65 60.54 14.45
C ILE A 111 -17.18 60.40 14.96
N THR A 112 -16.06 60.54 14.23
CA THR A 112 -15.59 60.81 12.82
C THR A 112 -14.01 60.72 12.82
N PRO A 113 -13.18 61.07 11.80
CA PRO A 113 -13.36 61.26 10.33
C PRO A 113 -12.33 60.55 9.39
N GLU A 114 -12.77 60.29 8.15
CA GLU A 114 -12.15 60.49 6.81
C GLU A 114 -10.62 60.61 6.55
N SER A 115 -10.14 59.94 5.48
CA SER A 115 -9.35 60.59 4.40
C SER A 115 -9.34 59.81 3.04
N TYR A 116 -10.08 60.34 2.06
CA TYR A 116 -10.09 60.20 0.58
C TYR A 116 -9.22 59.18 -0.21
N GLN A 117 -9.93 58.33 -0.98
CA GLN A 117 -9.85 58.05 -2.45
C GLN A 117 -8.53 58.12 -3.25
N SER A 118 -8.30 57.07 -4.08
CA SER A 118 -8.41 57.16 -5.57
C SER A 118 -8.32 55.79 -6.27
N ASP A 119 -9.24 55.48 -7.20
CA ASP A 119 -9.20 54.30 -8.07
C ASP A 119 -8.50 54.56 -9.43
N SER A 120 -7.82 53.57 -10.01
CA SER A 120 -7.69 53.43 -11.48
C SER A 120 -7.15 52.06 -11.95
N ILE A 121 -8.04 51.26 -12.55
CA ILE A 121 -7.92 50.44 -13.78
C ILE A 121 -6.57 49.73 -14.09
N SER A 122 -6.66 48.42 -14.31
CA SER A 122 -5.56 47.50 -14.69
C SER A 122 -5.11 47.59 -16.17
N PRO A 123 -3.95 47.00 -16.54
CA PRO A 123 -3.99 45.59 -16.99
C PRO A 123 -2.79 44.71 -16.54
N SER A 124 -3.00 43.38 -16.58
CA SER A 124 -1.99 42.30 -16.57
C SER A 124 -1.47 42.01 -18.01
N PRO A 125 -0.49 41.10 -18.29
CA PRO A 125 0.19 40.07 -17.47
C PRO A 125 1.73 40.27 -17.38
N ASP A 126 2.57 39.45 -16.73
CA ASP A 126 2.79 38.00 -16.91
C ASP A 126 3.69 37.37 -15.79
N GLU A 127 3.98 36.07 -15.92
CA GLU A 127 4.96 35.25 -15.19
C GLU A 127 4.86 35.24 -13.65
N GLY A 128 3.96 34.38 -13.14
CA GLY A 128 3.97 33.98 -11.73
C GLY A 128 5.10 32.99 -11.43
N ILE A 129 6.03 33.38 -10.56
CA ILE A 129 6.94 32.44 -9.90
C ILE A 129 6.13 31.68 -8.85
N GLU A 130 6.00 30.36 -9.00
CA GLU A 130 5.46 29.52 -7.94
C GLU A 130 6.50 29.45 -6.80
N GLU A 131 6.24 30.17 -5.71
CA GLU A 131 6.98 29.96 -4.46
C GLU A 131 6.72 28.52 -3.98
N GLU A 132 7.73 27.66 -4.09
CA GLU A 132 7.72 26.34 -3.44
C GLU A 132 7.51 26.55 -1.94
N LYS A 133 6.28 26.30 -1.48
CA LYS A 133 5.98 26.31 -0.04
C LYS A 133 6.92 25.31 0.63
N PRO A 134 7.69 25.70 1.66
CA PRO A 134 8.56 24.77 2.34
C PRO A 134 7.71 23.60 2.84
N VAL A 135 8.16 22.38 2.57
CA VAL A 135 7.50 21.17 3.05
C VAL A 135 7.56 21.20 4.57
N ALA A 136 6.46 21.61 5.19
CA ALA A 136 6.31 21.56 6.63
C ALA A 136 6.40 20.09 7.05
N GLU A 137 7.33 19.79 7.95
CA GLU A 137 7.47 18.45 8.50
C GLU A 137 6.14 18.04 9.15
N GLU A 138 5.42 17.12 8.51
CA GLU A 138 4.15 16.60 9.02
C GLU A 138 4.42 15.86 10.33
N ARG A 139 4.16 16.55 11.45
CA ARG A 139 4.34 15.98 12.79
C ARG A 139 3.55 14.67 12.92
N PRO A 140 4.11 13.63 13.56
CA PRO A 140 3.41 12.38 13.80
C PRO A 140 2.01 12.59 14.40
N GLY A 141 1.04 11.87 13.85
CA GLY A 141 -0.37 12.04 14.18
C GLY A 141 -1.23 10.82 13.81
N PRO A 142 -2.50 10.81 14.24
CA PRO A 142 -3.43 9.72 13.92
C PRO A 142 -3.95 9.84 12.49
N VAL A 143 -3.79 8.78 11.70
CA VAL A 143 -4.22 8.69 10.31
C VAL A 143 -5.38 7.71 10.17
N GLN A 144 -6.47 8.17 9.56
CA GLN A 144 -7.69 7.41 9.33
C GLN A 144 -7.52 6.45 8.14
N ILE A 145 -7.30 5.16 8.41
CA ILE A 145 -7.09 4.15 7.36
C ILE A 145 -8.38 3.45 6.93
N VAL A 146 -9.35 3.27 7.83
CA VAL A 146 -10.68 2.72 7.48
C VAL A 146 -11.73 3.72 7.90
N ARG A 147 -12.59 4.13 6.96
CA ARG A 147 -13.69 5.09 7.16
C ARG A 147 -15.01 4.32 7.10
N ALA A 148 -15.88 4.49 8.10
CA ALA A 148 -17.26 4.01 8.03
C ALA A 148 -18.13 5.10 7.38
N ASN A 149 -18.88 4.78 6.31
CA ASN A 149 -19.84 5.73 5.75
C ASN A 149 -21.16 5.69 6.54
N GLU A 150 -21.49 6.80 7.23
CA GLU A 150 -22.61 6.87 8.17
C GLU A 150 -23.99 6.71 7.52
N SER A 151 -24.12 6.92 6.20
CA SER A 151 -25.40 6.73 5.48
C SER A 151 -25.67 5.28 5.07
N ASP A 152 -24.62 4.48 4.83
CA ASP A 152 -24.72 3.21 4.09
C ASP A 152 -24.25 1.99 4.90
N GLY A 153 -23.50 2.18 6.00
CA GLY A 153 -22.86 1.08 6.73
C GLY A 153 -21.73 0.37 5.95
N ILE A 154 -21.21 1.04 4.91
CA ILE A 154 -20.10 0.55 4.08
C ILE A 154 -18.78 1.07 4.66
N PHE A 155 -17.81 0.17 4.80
CA PHE A 155 -16.45 0.51 5.22
C PHE A 155 -15.54 0.68 4.00
N GLN A 156 -14.78 1.78 3.97
CA GLN A 156 -13.86 2.11 2.88
C GLN A 156 -12.43 2.20 3.42
N LEU A 157 -11.49 1.53 2.74
CA LEU A 157 -10.07 1.57 3.04
C LEU A 157 -9.41 2.75 2.30
N ASP A 158 -8.79 3.65 3.06
CA ASP A 158 -7.90 4.70 2.55
C ASP A 158 -6.52 4.07 2.23
N ALA A 159 -6.49 3.29 1.14
CA ALA A 159 -5.34 2.48 0.77
C ALA A 159 -4.09 3.35 0.52
N ALA A 160 -4.26 4.55 -0.05
CA ALA A 160 -3.16 5.48 -0.28
C ALA A 160 -2.55 6.01 1.04
N ALA A 161 -3.37 6.30 2.06
CA ALA A 161 -2.88 6.67 3.38
C ALA A 161 -2.15 5.50 4.07
N LEU A 162 -2.67 4.28 3.97
CA LEU A 162 -2.02 3.08 4.52
C LEU A 162 -0.69 2.77 3.81
N GLU A 163 -0.64 2.92 2.48
CA GLU A 163 0.58 2.74 1.68
C GLU A 163 1.65 3.79 1.99
N LYS A 164 1.27 5.07 2.18
CA LYS A 164 2.18 6.15 2.62
C LYS A 164 2.87 5.83 3.95
N ILE A 165 2.23 5.03 4.81
CA ILE A 165 2.78 4.63 6.12
C ILE A 165 3.61 3.35 5.99
N LEU A 166 3.05 2.28 5.42
CA LEU A 166 3.65 0.94 5.47
C LEU A 166 4.62 0.61 4.33
N LEU A 167 4.66 1.39 3.24
CA LEU A 167 5.57 1.17 2.11
C LEU A 167 6.84 2.05 2.13
N GLN A 168 7.09 2.78 3.22
CA GLN A 168 8.31 3.59 3.38
C GLN A 168 9.55 2.70 3.40
N ASP A 169 10.62 3.12 2.71
CA ASP A 169 11.80 2.29 2.40
C ASP A 169 12.50 1.66 3.61
N HIS A 170 12.40 2.29 4.79
CA HIS A 170 13.05 1.83 6.02
C HIS A 170 12.21 0.87 6.87
N VAL A 171 10.92 0.68 6.57
CA VAL A 171 10.01 -0.26 7.28
C VAL A 171 9.35 -1.31 6.40
N LYS A 172 9.19 -1.05 5.09
CA LYS A 172 8.37 -1.87 4.17
C LYS A 172 8.68 -3.38 4.18
N ASP A 173 9.97 -3.72 4.28
CA ASP A 173 10.50 -5.08 4.23
C ASP A 173 10.78 -5.67 5.63
N LEU A 174 10.45 -4.94 6.72
CA LEU A 174 10.59 -5.43 8.11
C LEU A 174 9.37 -6.27 8.53
N ASN A 175 9.60 -7.27 9.38
CA ASN A 175 8.52 -7.98 10.08
C ASN A 175 7.76 -7.00 10.98
N LEU A 176 6.43 -7.06 10.94
CA LEU A 176 5.57 -6.07 11.59
C LEU A 176 4.93 -6.63 12.87
N VAL A 177 4.91 -5.82 13.93
CA VAL A 177 4.15 -6.01 15.17
C VAL A 177 2.98 -5.04 15.15
N VAL A 178 1.77 -5.51 15.46
CA VAL A 178 0.56 -4.67 15.38
C VAL A 178 -0.19 -4.77 16.71
N VAL A 179 -0.21 -3.66 17.46
CA VAL A 179 -0.91 -3.56 18.75
C VAL A 179 -2.19 -2.76 18.53
N SER A 180 -3.33 -3.44 18.74
CA SER A 180 -4.67 -2.86 18.58
C SER A 180 -5.35 -2.75 19.93
N VAL A 181 -6.06 -1.64 20.17
CA VAL A 181 -6.92 -1.46 21.35
C VAL A 181 -8.38 -1.33 20.91
N ALA A 182 -9.15 -2.41 21.08
CA ALA A 182 -10.57 -2.50 20.71
C ALA A 182 -11.46 -2.67 21.95
N GLY A 183 -12.75 -2.37 21.82
CA GLY A 183 -13.72 -2.42 22.92
C GLY A 183 -14.77 -1.32 22.84
N ALA A 184 -15.62 -1.24 23.87
CA ALA A 184 -16.77 -0.33 23.92
C ALA A 184 -16.39 1.16 23.84
N PHE A 185 -17.32 1.99 23.34
CA PHE A 185 -17.11 3.43 23.23
C PHE A 185 -16.95 4.14 24.59
N ARG A 186 -16.22 5.27 24.57
CA ARG A 186 -15.85 6.09 25.74
C ARG A 186 -15.16 5.36 26.92
N LYS A 187 -14.71 4.11 26.77
CA LYS A 187 -13.91 3.38 27.78
C LYS A 187 -12.39 3.68 27.75
N GLY A 188 -11.99 4.87 27.30
CA GLY A 188 -10.61 5.36 27.41
C GLY A 188 -9.55 4.59 26.61
N LYS A 189 -9.87 4.12 25.39
CA LYS A 189 -8.92 3.38 24.52
C LYS A 189 -7.79 4.26 24.00
N SER A 190 -8.12 5.36 23.34
CA SER A 190 -7.15 6.31 22.77
C SER A 190 -6.26 6.95 23.85
N PHE A 191 -6.82 7.23 25.03
CA PHE A 191 -6.07 7.65 26.23
C PHE A 191 -5.01 6.62 26.70
N LEU A 192 -5.25 5.31 26.51
CA LEU A 192 -4.25 4.28 26.77
C LEU A 192 -3.19 4.25 25.66
N LEU A 193 -3.60 4.41 24.39
CA LEU A 193 -2.70 4.45 23.23
C LEU A 193 -1.73 5.65 23.29
N ASP A 194 -2.12 6.78 23.85
CA ASP A 194 -1.20 7.90 24.04
C ASP A 194 -0.10 7.59 25.09
N PHE A 195 -0.39 6.75 26.08
CA PHE A 195 0.66 6.20 26.97
C PHE A 195 1.52 5.14 26.29
N MET A 196 0.96 4.37 25.34
CA MET A 196 1.77 3.54 24.45
C MET A 196 2.70 4.41 23.59
N LEU A 197 2.24 5.52 23.04
CA LEU A 197 3.07 6.47 22.30
C LEU A 197 4.18 7.07 23.17
N ARG A 198 3.86 7.52 24.40
CA ARG A 198 4.89 7.98 25.36
C ARG A 198 5.93 6.91 25.65
N TYR A 199 5.52 5.66 25.85
CA TYR A 199 6.45 4.52 26.02
C TYR A 199 7.33 4.31 24.78
N MET A 200 6.74 4.24 23.59
CA MET A 200 7.46 3.98 22.33
C MET A 200 8.48 5.08 22.00
N TYR A 201 8.14 6.36 22.20
CA TYR A 201 9.08 7.47 21.99
C TYR A 201 10.19 7.56 23.05
N ASN A 202 10.01 6.94 24.23
CA ASN A 202 10.92 7.10 25.37
C ASN A 202 11.42 5.75 25.96
N GLN A 203 11.45 4.66 25.19
CA GLN A 203 11.79 3.31 25.69
C GLN A 203 13.12 3.20 26.46
N HIS A 204 14.06 4.11 26.21
CA HIS A 204 15.38 4.16 26.85
C HIS A 204 15.44 5.06 28.10
N SER A 205 14.29 5.52 28.61
CA SER A 205 14.19 6.42 29.78
C SER A 205 13.39 5.76 30.91
N ASP A 206 13.97 5.72 32.10
CA ASP A 206 13.28 5.30 33.33
C ASP A 206 12.05 6.19 33.65
N ALA A 207 11.98 7.39 33.06
CA ALA A 207 10.91 8.36 33.21
C ALA A 207 9.97 8.45 31.98
N TRP A 208 9.89 7.41 31.15
CA TRP A 208 9.11 7.39 29.90
C TRP A 208 7.63 7.82 30.02
N ILE A 209 7.03 7.69 31.21
CA ILE A 209 5.62 8.03 31.48
C ILE A 209 5.32 9.54 31.30
N GLY A 210 6.36 10.38 31.27
CA GLY A 210 6.29 11.83 31.06
C GLY A 210 6.26 12.64 32.35
N GLY A 211 6.22 13.97 32.22
CA GLY A 211 6.23 14.89 33.35
C GLY A 211 4.87 15.11 34.01
N ASP A 212 4.87 15.40 35.32
CA ASP A 212 3.65 15.71 36.11
C ASP A 212 2.80 16.87 35.57
N HIS A 213 3.38 17.73 34.73
CA HIS A 213 2.73 18.90 34.16
C HIS A 213 2.58 18.83 32.63
N GLU A 214 3.01 17.72 32.03
CA GLU A 214 3.00 17.48 30.59
C GLU A 214 1.63 16.94 30.14
N PRO A 215 0.91 17.61 29.22
CA PRO A 215 -0.36 17.10 28.69
C PRO A 215 -0.13 15.85 27.83
N LEU A 216 -1.15 14.99 27.78
CA LEU A 216 -1.10 13.76 26.99
C LEU A 216 -1.54 14.07 25.55
N ILE A 217 -0.69 13.73 24.58
CA ILE A 217 -0.84 14.09 23.16
C ILE A 217 -0.62 12.84 22.32
N GLY A 218 -1.52 12.57 21.39
CA GLY A 218 -1.43 11.43 20.48
C GLY A 218 -2.69 11.32 19.61
N PHE A 219 -3.43 10.22 19.78
CA PHE A 219 -4.74 10.03 19.20
C PHE A 219 -5.75 11.04 19.79
N LYS A 220 -6.84 11.34 19.07
CA LYS A 220 -7.84 12.30 19.57
C LYS A 220 -8.70 11.66 20.65
N TRP A 221 -8.63 12.19 21.87
CA TRP A 221 -9.50 11.80 22.97
C TRP A 221 -10.15 13.03 23.64
N ARG A 222 -11.37 12.84 24.17
CA ARG A 222 -12.08 13.79 25.04
C ARG A 222 -13.02 13.05 25.98
N GLY A 223 -13.49 13.73 27.03
CA GLY A 223 -14.66 13.30 27.80
C GLY A 223 -15.99 13.54 27.05
N GLY A 224 -17.11 13.19 27.69
CA GLY A 224 -18.46 13.34 27.13
C GLY A 224 -19.05 12.04 26.58
N CYS A 225 -20.30 12.10 26.10
CA CYS A 225 -21.12 10.91 25.83
C CYS A 225 -21.23 10.50 24.36
N GLU A 226 -20.81 11.36 23.42
CA GLU A 226 -20.81 11.08 21.97
C GLU A 226 -19.65 10.15 21.58
N ARG A 227 -19.49 9.78 20.30
CA ARG A 227 -18.26 9.11 19.81
C ARG A 227 -17.13 10.08 19.47
N GLU A 228 -15.93 9.54 19.20
CA GLU A 228 -14.73 10.31 18.79
C GLU A 228 -14.03 9.62 17.62
N THR A 229 -13.32 8.51 17.89
CA THR A 229 -12.77 7.63 16.87
C THR A 229 -13.90 6.94 16.13
N THR A 230 -13.95 7.10 14.81
CA THR A 230 -14.77 6.30 13.88
C THR A 230 -13.86 5.38 13.06
N GLY A 231 -14.39 4.27 12.53
CA GLY A 231 -13.63 3.28 11.76
C GLY A 231 -12.36 2.77 12.46
N ILE A 232 -11.21 2.86 11.77
CA ILE A 232 -9.88 2.48 12.29
C ILE A 232 -8.85 3.58 11.98
N GLN A 233 -8.08 3.97 12.99
CA GLN A 233 -6.95 4.89 12.89
C GLN A 233 -5.64 4.18 13.25
N VAL A 234 -4.54 4.60 12.64
CA VAL A 234 -3.18 4.18 13.01
C VAL A 234 -2.30 5.39 13.30
N TRP A 235 -1.21 5.19 14.02
CA TRP A 235 -0.18 6.23 14.11
C TRP A 235 0.59 6.33 12.78
N SER A 236 0.92 7.55 12.34
CA SER A 236 1.62 7.79 11.07
C SER A 236 3.10 7.42 11.09
N ASP A 237 3.69 7.35 12.28
CA ASP A 237 5.10 7.03 12.54
C ASP A 237 5.21 5.57 12.99
N VAL A 238 6.10 4.81 12.36
CA VAL A 238 6.19 3.35 12.51
C VAL A 238 7.50 3.00 13.20
N PHE A 239 7.41 2.76 14.51
CA PHE A 239 8.59 2.59 15.36
C PHE A 239 9.40 1.35 14.94
N VAL A 240 10.69 1.52 14.63
CA VAL A 240 11.61 0.42 14.41
C VAL A 240 12.28 0.05 15.73
N VAL A 241 11.97 -1.14 16.25
CA VAL A 241 12.54 -1.66 17.50
C VAL A 241 13.51 -2.80 17.19
N GLU A 242 14.69 -2.77 17.81
CA GLU A 242 15.65 -3.86 17.76
C GLU A 242 15.37 -4.83 18.92
N LYS A 243 15.06 -6.09 18.59
CA LYS A 243 14.73 -7.14 19.56
C LYS A 243 16.00 -7.76 20.16
N PRO A 244 15.91 -8.46 21.32
CA PRO A 244 17.06 -9.08 21.98
C PRO A 244 17.80 -10.17 21.17
N ASP A 245 17.22 -10.63 20.05
CA ASP A 245 17.83 -11.55 19.08
C ASP A 245 18.57 -10.82 17.94
N GLY A 246 18.65 -9.48 17.99
CA GLY A 246 19.25 -8.63 16.96
C GLY A 246 18.35 -8.36 15.75
N ASN A 247 17.13 -8.90 15.70
CA ASN A 247 16.20 -8.65 14.60
C ASN A 247 15.48 -7.31 14.78
N LYS A 248 15.36 -6.54 13.69
CA LYS A 248 14.58 -5.30 13.67
C LYS A 248 13.14 -5.58 13.24
N VAL A 249 12.20 -5.08 14.04
CA VAL A 249 10.76 -5.18 13.77
C VAL A 249 10.17 -3.78 13.70
N ALA A 250 9.18 -3.62 12.84
CA ALA A 250 8.31 -2.44 12.85
C ALA A 250 7.21 -2.62 13.90
N VAL A 251 6.76 -1.56 14.55
CA VAL A 251 5.65 -1.57 15.51
C VAL A 251 4.61 -0.53 15.10
N LEU A 252 3.38 -0.99 14.85
CA LEU A 252 2.23 -0.17 14.48
C LEU A 252 1.19 -0.17 15.61
N LEU A 253 0.78 1.02 16.05
CA LEU A 253 -0.28 1.22 17.03
C LEU A 253 -1.60 1.56 16.32
N VAL A 254 -2.70 0.91 16.74
CA VAL A 254 -4.02 0.99 16.09
C VAL A 254 -5.12 1.34 17.11
N ASP A 255 -5.79 2.49 16.90
CA ASP A 255 -7.04 2.83 17.61
C ASP A 255 -8.24 2.40 16.76
N THR A 256 -9.27 1.86 17.42
CA THR A 256 -10.51 1.46 16.77
C THR A 256 -11.66 2.35 17.21
N GLN A 257 -12.71 2.45 16.39
CA GLN A 257 -14.00 2.91 16.87
C GLN A 257 -14.45 2.14 18.12
N GLY A 258 -15.21 2.81 18.98
CA GLY A 258 -15.86 2.18 20.11
C GLY A 258 -17.04 1.33 19.65
N ALA A 259 -17.05 0.05 20.01
CA ALA A 259 -18.22 -0.79 19.77
C ALA A 259 -19.45 -0.27 20.55
N PHE A 260 -20.64 -0.49 19.98
CA PHE A 260 -21.95 -0.21 20.60
C PHE A 260 -22.24 1.27 20.92
N ASP A 261 -21.73 2.20 20.09
CA ASP A 261 -22.21 3.59 20.12
C ASP A 261 -23.64 3.74 19.56
N SER A 262 -24.27 4.90 19.74
CA SER A 262 -25.67 5.16 19.37
C SER A 262 -25.92 5.48 17.89
N GLN A 263 -24.88 5.42 17.05
CA GLN A 263 -24.89 5.83 15.64
C GLN A 263 -24.37 4.73 14.69
N SER A 264 -23.78 3.66 15.21
CA SER A 264 -23.31 2.50 14.44
C SER A 264 -24.02 1.22 14.83
N THR A 265 -24.21 0.33 13.86
CA THR A 265 -24.88 -0.95 14.01
C THR A 265 -24.01 -1.98 14.74
N ILE A 266 -24.63 -3.10 15.11
CA ILE A 266 -23.91 -4.29 15.62
C ILE A 266 -22.96 -4.84 14.53
N LYS A 267 -23.37 -4.82 13.26
CA LYS A 267 -22.52 -5.16 12.11
C LYS A 267 -21.27 -4.27 12.09
N ASP A 268 -21.43 -2.95 12.20
CA ASP A 268 -20.32 -2.00 12.14
C ASP A 268 -19.31 -2.23 13.27
N SER A 269 -19.83 -2.41 14.49
CA SER A 269 -19.04 -2.73 15.67
C SER A 269 -18.26 -4.04 15.49
N ALA A 270 -18.92 -5.08 14.97
CA ALA A 270 -18.32 -6.37 14.70
C ALA A 270 -17.27 -6.31 13.57
N THR A 271 -17.53 -5.58 12.47
CA THR A 271 -16.59 -5.38 11.36
C THR A 271 -15.31 -4.70 11.81
N VAL A 272 -15.40 -3.61 12.57
CA VAL A 272 -14.21 -2.90 13.09
C VAL A 272 -13.38 -3.82 13.98
N PHE A 273 -14.02 -4.55 14.91
CA PHE A 273 -13.35 -5.49 15.80
C PHE A 273 -12.75 -6.69 15.04
N ALA A 274 -13.42 -7.17 13.99
CA ALA A 274 -12.94 -8.26 13.15
C ALA A 274 -11.66 -7.87 12.40
N LEU A 275 -11.71 -6.72 11.71
CA LEU A 275 -10.58 -6.18 10.97
C LEU A 275 -9.39 -5.93 11.91
N SER A 276 -9.62 -5.36 13.10
CA SER A 276 -8.56 -5.14 14.09
C SER A 276 -7.98 -6.45 14.64
N THR A 277 -8.79 -7.47 14.89
CA THR A 277 -8.34 -8.78 15.42
C THR A 277 -7.60 -9.60 14.36
N MET A 278 -8.06 -9.58 13.11
CA MET A 278 -7.38 -10.29 12.00
C MET A 278 -6.04 -9.65 11.63
N THR A 279 -5.91 -8.32 11.74
CA THR A 279 -4.68 -7.59 11.38
C THR A 279 -3.69 -7.46 12.54
N SER A 280 -4.15 -7.41 13.79
CA SER A 280 -3.27 -7.30 14.96
C SER A 280 -2.51 -8.59 15.29
N SER A 281 -1.34 -8.45 15.92
CA SER A 281 -0.62 -9.56 16.59
C SER A 281 -0.87 -9.55 18.10
N VAL A 282 -1.16 -8.37 18.66
CA VAL A 282 -1.66 -8.18 20.02
C VAL A 282 -2.97 -7.40 19.98
N GLN A 283 -4.09 -8.08 20.26
CA GLN A 283 -5.38 -7.44 20.44
C GLN A 283 -5.62 -7.21 21.94
N VAL A 284 -5.59 -5.95 22.35
CA VAL A 284 -6.07 -5.52 23.67
C VAL A 284 -7.59 -5.33 23.57
N TYR A 285 -8.34 -6.05 24.40
CA TYR A 285 -9.78 -5.92 24.53
C TYR A 285 -10.09 -5.15 25.82
N ASN A 286 -10.37 -3.86 25.66
CA ASN A 286 -10.52 -2.89 26.74
C ASN A 286 -11.98 -2.88 27.25
N LEU A 287 -12.21 -3.54 28.39
CA LEU A 287 -13.50 -3.73 29.06
C LEU A 287 -13.64 -2.84 30.31
N SER A 288 -14.85 -2.77 30.88
CA SER A 288 -15.18 -1.89 32.02
C SER A 288 -15.63 -2.71 33.22
N HIS A 289 -14.93 -2.59 34.35
CA HIS A 289 -15.18 -3.21 35.66
C HIS A 289 -15.12 -4.74 35.74
N ASN A 290 -15.48 -5.48 34.69
CA ASN A 290 -15.67 -6.93 34.72
C ASN A 290 -15.53 -7.54 33.31
N ILE A 291 -15.61 -8.88 33.21
CA ILE A 291 -15.91 -9.60 31.97
C ILE A 291 -17.35 -10.11 32.09
N GLN A 292 -18.21 -9.72 31.16
CA GLN A 292 -19.61 -10.16 31.06
C GLN A 292 -19.75 -11.31 30.04
N GLU A 293 -20.88 -12.01 30.01
CA GLU A 293 -21.06 -13.10 29.03
C GLU A 293 -21.31 -12.55 27.61
N ASP A 294 -21.88 -11.35 27.47
CA ASP A 294 -22.03 -10.63 26.21
C ASP A 294 -20.67 -10.21 25.63
N ASP A 295 -19.71 -9.77 26.44
CA ASP A 295 -18.31 -9.56 26.00
C ASP A 295 -17.72 -10.83 25.34
N LEU A 296 -18.05 -12.01 25.88
CA LEU A 296 -17.60 -13.29 25.33
C LEU A 296 -18.39 -13.69 24.08
N GLN A 297 -19.69 -13.38 24.00
CA GLN A 297 -20.51 -13.59 22.80
C GLN A 297 -20.07 -12.70 21.64
N HIS A 298 -19.59 -11.48 21.89
CA HIS A 298 -19.02 -10.63 20.83
C HIS A 298 -17.74 -11.25 20.23
N LEU A 299 -17.00 -12.05 20.98
CA LEU A 299 -15.86 -12.84 20.45
C LEU A 299 -16.30 -14.07 19.63
N GLN A 300 -17.57 -14.50 19.73
CA GLN A 300 -18.07 -15.71 19.06
C GLN A 300 -17.99 -15.62 17.52
N LEU A 301 -18.12 -14.43 16.93
CA LEU A 301 -17.96 -14.26 15.47
C LEU A 301 -16.59 -14.77 14.98
N PHE A 302 -15.55 -14.60 15.79
CA PHE A 302 -14.18 -15.01 15.47
C PHE A 302 -13.92 -16.48 15.80
N THR A 303 -14.75 -17.08 16.65
CA THR A 303 -14.66 -18.51 16.99
C THR A 303 -14.99 -19.42 15.80
N GLU A 304 -16.00 -19.05 15.00
CA GLU A 304 -16.37 -19.82 13.80
C GLU A 304 -15.39 -19.62 12.64
N TYR A 305 -14.84 -18.41 12.47
CA TYR A 305 -13.69 -18.21 11.57
C TYR A 305 -12.49 -19.05 11.99
N GLY A 306 -12.14 -19.00 13.27
CA GLY A 306 -10.95 -19.67 13.77
C GLY A 306 -11.05 -21.19 13.74
N ARG A 307 -12.25 -21.74 13.95
CA ARG A 307 -12.53 -23.17 13.75
C ARG A 307 -12.20 -23.62 12.33
N LEU A 308 -12.70 -22.92 11.31
CA LEU A 308 -12.40 -23.26 9.92
C LEU A 308 -10.91 -23.04 9.56
N ALA A 309 -10.28 -21.97 10.09
CA ALA A 309 -8.85 -21.74 9.90
C ALA A 309 -7.98 -22.87 10.49
N MET A 310 -8.44 -23.53 11.56
CA MET A 310 -7.83 -24.73 12.14
C MET A 310 -8.14 -26.03 11.36
N GLU A 311 -9.17 -26.05 10.51
CA GLU A 311 -9.44 -27.15 9.57
C GLU A 311 -8.50 -27.11 8.35
N GLU A 312 -8.11 -25.91 7.89
CA GLU A 312 -7.12 -25.74 6.80
C GLU A 312 -5.66 -25.60 7.24
N THR A 313 -5.39 -25.24 8.51
CA THR A 313 -4.00 -25.10 9.03
C THR A 313 -3.85 -25.63 10.46
N GLU A 314 -2.75 -26.32 10.74
CA GLU A 314 -2.41 -26.82 12.09
C GLU A 314 -2.11 -25.71 13.13
N SER A 315 -2.14 -24.45 12.72
CA SER A 315 -1.84 -23.27 13.54
C SER A 315 -3.10 -22.54 13.99
N LYS A 316 -3.12 -22.08 15.26
CA LYS A 316 -4.16 -21.15 15.73
C LYS A 316 -4.17 -19.87 14.87
N PRO A 317 -5.35 -19.32 14.51
CA PRO A 317 -5.50 -18.20 13.59
C PRO A 317 -5.03 -16.85 14.16
N PHE A 318 -5.13 -16.66 15.47
CA PHE A 318 -4.80 -15.42 16.16
C PHE A 318 -3.72 -15.64 17.21
N GLN A 319 -3.01 -14.57 17.52
CA GLN A 319 -1.82 -14.62 18.37
C GLN A 319 -2.15 -14.26 19.82
N SER A 320 -1.96 -13.00 20.24
CA SER A 320 -2.17 -12.58 21.63
C SER A 320 -3.48 -11.81 21.82
N LEU A 321 -4.33 -12.30 22.72
CA LEU A 321 -5.48 -11.56 23.26
C LEU A 321 -5.15 -11.13 24.70
N MET A 322 -5.37 -9.86 25.02
CA MET A 322 -5.32 -9.35 26.39
C MET A 322 -6.66 -8.73 26.78
N PHE A 323 -7.35 -9.32 27.74
CA PHE A 323 -8.47 -8.68 28.42
C PHE A 323 -7.93 -7.60 29.37
N LEU A 324 -8.10 -6.33 29.00
CA LEU A 324 -7.74 -5.20 29.88
C LEU A 324 -8.99 -4.71 30.59
N ILE A 325 -9.11 -5.04 31.88
CA ILE A 325 -10.26 -4.64 32.69
C ILE A 325 -9.96 -3.29 33.31
N ARG A 326 -10.62 -2.25 32.80
CA ARG A 326 -10.54 -0.88 33.31
C ARG A 326 -11.40 -0.74 34.56
N ASP A 327 -11.00 0.16 35.45
CA ASP A 327 -11.80 0.54 36.62
C ASP A 327 -12.18 -0.68 37.49
N TRP A 328 -11.23 -1.57 37.74
CA TRP A 328 -11.40 -2.75 38.59
C TRP A 328 -11.61 -2.35 40.05
N SER A 329 -12.76 -2.74 40.62
CA SER A 329 -13.20 -2.28 41.96
C SER A 329 -12.93 -3.27 43.10
N SER A 330 -12.39 -4.45 42.80
CA SER A 330 -12.27 -5.56 43.77
C SER A 330 -10.85 -6.10 43.93
N PRO A 331 -9.84 -5.25 44.24
CA PRO A 331 -8.45 -5.69 44.45
C PRO A 331 -8.31 -6.73 45.57
N TYR A 332 -9.27 -6.76 46.51
CA TYR A 332 -9.33 -7.72 47.62
C TYR A 332 -9.80 -9.13 47.23
N GLU A 333 -10.31 -9.36 46.00
CA GLU A 333 -10.58 -10.71 45.47
C GLU A 333 -9.49 -11.12 44.46
N TYR A 334 -9.05 -10.18 43.61
CA TYR A 334 -7.94 -10.33 42.69
C TYR A 334 -7.12 -9.05 42.65
N ASP A 335 -5.83 -9.14 43.00
CA ASP A 335 -4.90 -8.01 42.97
C ASP A 335 -4.86 -7.32 41.59
N TYR A 336 -4.48 -6.05 41.55
CA TYR A 336 -4.21 -5.37 40.29
C TYR A 336 -3.07 -6.04 39.50
N GLY A 337 -3.00 -5.73 38.21
CA GLY A 337 -1.92 -6.16 37.34
C GLY A 337 -2.16 -7.49 36.63
N LEU A 338 -1.09 -8.08 36.11
CA LEU A 338 -1.16 -9.29 35.28
C LEU A 338 -1.49 -10.56 36.10
N LYS A 339 -1.05 -10.62 37.36
CA LYS A 339 -1.19 -11.82 38.21
C LYS A 339 -2.62 -12.06 38.65
N GLY A 340 -3.27 -11.07 39.26
CA GLY A 340 -4.68 -11.17 39.64
C GLY A 340 -5.59 -11.29 38.42
N GLY A 341 -5.28 -10.58 37.33
CA GLY A 341 -5.98 -10.69 36.05
C GLY A 341 -5.99 -12.10 35.49
N GLN A 342 -4.85 -12.81 35.47
CA GLN A 342 -4.82 -14.18 34.97
C GLN A 342 -5.63 -15.15 35.83
N ALA A 343 -5.59 -15.01 37.17
CA ALA A 343 -6.40 -15.82 38.08
C ALA A 343 -7.91 -15.57 37.91
N PHE A 344 -8.30 -14.29 37.78
CA PHE A 344 -9.68 -13.88 37.48
C PHE A 344 -10.16 -14.43 36.13
N LEU A 345 -9.33 -14.32 35.08
CA LEU A 345 -9.67 -14.82 33.74
C LEU A 345 -9.85 -16.34 33.73
N GLN A 346 -8.97 -17.10 34.40
CA GLN A 346 -9.12 -18.55 34.53
C GLN A 346 -10.48 -18.93 35.16
N LYS A 347 -10.91 -18.20 36.21
CA LYS A 347 -12.22 -18.40 36.85
C LYS A 347 -13.41 -18.05 35.94
N ARG A 348 -13.25 -17.09 35.02
CA ARG A 348 -14.28 -16.67 34.04
C ARG A 348 -14.39 -17.61 32.84
N LEU A 349 -13.27 -18.03 32.25
CA LEU A 349 -13.21 -18.91 31.09
C LEU A 349 -13.34 -20.40 31.43
N GLN A 350 -13.32 -20.79 32.70
CA GLN A 350 -13.55 -22.17 33.13
C GLN A 350 -14.88 -22.72 32.59
N VAL A 351 -14.77 -23.74 31.72
CA VAL A 351 -15.90 -24.54 31.24
C VAL A 351 -16.45 -25.38 32.40
N LYS A 352 -17.77 -25.37 32.58
CA LYS A 352 -18.47 -26.09 33.65
C LYS A 352 -19.67 -26.82 33.06
N ASN A 353 -19.87 -28.07 33.46
CA ASN A 353 -20.94 -28.94 32.92
C ASN A 353 -22.37 -28.41 33.19
N CYS A 354 -22.53 -27.44 34.09
CA CYS A 354 -23.79 -26.75 34.38
C CYS A 354 -24.04 -25.48 33.55
N GLN A 355 -23.10 -25.06 32.70
CA GLN A 355 -23.31 -23.97 31.72
C GLN A 355 -24.12 -24.48 30.52
N HIS A 356 -24.94 -23.59 29.94
CA HIS A 356 -25.59 -23.85 28.64
C HIS A 356 -24.54 -24.17 27.56
N GLU A 357 -24.89 -24.99 26.57
CA GLU A 357 -23.91 -25.52 25.61
C GLU A 357 -23.19 -24.39 24.84
N GLU A 358 -23.92 -23.35 24.44
CA GLU A 358 -23.39 -22.13 23.82
C GLU A 358 -22.29 -21.47 24.68
N LEU A 359 -22.52 -21.33 25.99
CA LEU A 359 -21.57 -20.70 26.92
C LEU A 359 -20.33 -21.55 27.15
N GLN A 360 -20.45 -22.87 27.03
CA GLN A 360 -19.30 -23.77 27.00
C GLN A 360 -18.54 -23.67 25.68
N ASN A 361 -19.26 -23.60 24.55
CA ASN A 361 -18.69 -23.60 23.21
C ASN A 361 -17.96 -22.30 22.91
N VAL A 362 -18.48 -21.14 23.31
CA VAL A 362 -17.75 -19.84 23.27
C VAL A 362 -16.41 -19.94 24.01
N ARG A 363 -16.40 -20.50 25.22
CA ARG A 363 -15.16 -20.68 26.02
C ARG A 363 -14.15 -21.62 25.36
N LYS A 364 -14.60 -22.80 24.88
CA LYS A 364 -13.75 -23.78 24.18
C LYS A 364 -13.08 -23.17 22.95
N HIS A 365 -13.83 -22.42 22.14
CA HIS A 365 -13.28 -21.84 20.93
C HIS A 365 -12.45 -20.57 21.17
N ILE A 366 -12.74 -19.76 22.20
CA ILE A 366 -11.85 -18.65 22.58
C ILE A 366 -10.45 -19.20 22.88
N ASP A 367 -10.34 -20.30 23.64
CA ASP A 367 -9.05 -20.98 23.82
C ASP A 367 -8.48 -21.48 22.48
N SER A 368 -9.27 -22.17 21.65
CA SER A 368 -8.76 -22.72 20.39
C SER A 368 -8.24 -21.65 19.41
N CYS A 369 -8.80 -20.44 19.42
CA CYS A 369 -8.51 -19.42 18.40
C CYS A 369 -7.25 -18.57 18.68
N PHE A 370 -6.83 -18.42 19.93
CA PHE A 370 -5.69 -17.54 20.30
C PHE A 370 -4.50 -18.34 20.86
N SER A 371 -3.28 -17.99 20.45
CA SER A 371 -2.05 -18.63 20.94
C SER A 371 -1.66 -18.23 22.36
N LYS A 372 -1.97 -16.99 22.77
CA LYS A 372 -1.76 -16.47 24.12
C LYS A 372 -3.02 -15.71 24.55
N ILE A 373 -3.60 -16.08 25.70
CA ILE A 373 -4.71 -15.32 26.31
C ILE A 373 -4.25 -14.85 27.69
N SER A 374 -4.37 -13.54 27.91
CA SER A 374 -3.92 -12.85 29.11
C SER A 374 -5.00 -11.91 29.62
N CYS A 375 -4.90 -11.51 30.89
CA CYS A 375 -5.79 -10.52 31.49
C CYS A 375 -5.02 -9.62 32.46
N PHE A 376 -5.33 -8.33 32.45
CA PHE A 376 -4.71 -7.32 33.30
C PHE A 376 -5.80 -6.50 33.98
N LEU A 377 -5.72 -6.36 35.31
CA LEU A 377 -6.70 -5.60 36.10
C LEU A 377 -6.13 -4.21 36.42
N LEU A 378 -6.71 -3.17 35.83
CA LEU A 378 -6.27 -1.80 35.98
C LEU A 378 -7.24 -1.05 36.93
N PRO A 379 -6.74 -0.31 37.93
CA PRO A 379 -7.59 0.48 38.83
C PRO A 379 -8.33 1.60 38.08
N HIS A 380 -9.22 2.29 38.78
CA HIS A 380 -9.84 3.51 38.28
C HIS A 380 -8.82 4.68 38.28
N PRO A 381 -8.71 5.49 37.20
CA PRO A 381 -7.65 6.50 37.05
C PRO A 381 -7.81 7.75 37.92
N GLY A 382 -8.95 7.90 38.59
CA GLY A 382 -9.25 9.03 39.50
C GLY A 382 -10.50 9.79 39.08
N LEU A 383 -11.24 10.32 40.06
CA LEU A 383 -12.48 11.07 39.79
C LEU A 383 -12.22 12.33 38.95
N LYS A 384 -11.03 12.93 39.09
CA LYS A 384 -10.57 14.04 38.23
C LYS A 384 -10.58 13.64 36.76
N VAL A 385 -9.95 12.51 36.42
CA VAL A 385 -9.84 11.97 35.05
C VAL A 385 -11.21 11.67 34.46
N ALA A 386 -12.10 11.08 35.26
CA ALA A 386 -13.42 10.66 34.80
C ALA A 386 -14.43 11.82 34.64
N THR A 387 -14.29 12.93 35.38
CA THR A 387 -15.35 13.96 35.49
C THR A 387 -14.95 15.39 35.12
N ASN A 388 -13.66 15.73 35.09
CA ASN A 388 -13.21 17.09 34.81
C ASN A 388 -13.17 17.37 33.29
N PRO A 389 -14.02 18.26 32.73
CA PRO A 389 -14.02 18.56 31.30
C PRO A 389 -12.78 19.35 30.83
N LYS A 390 -11.90 19.77 31.75
CA LYS A 390 -10.62 20.44 31.48
C LYS A 390 -9.40 19.55 31.73
N PHE A 391 -9.58 18.24 31.95
CA PHE A 391 -8.47 17.31 32.11
C PHE A 391 -7.76 17.07 30.76
N ASP A 392 -6.44 17.27 30.75
CA ASP A 392 -5.57 17.22 29.58
C ASP A 392 -4.46 16.16 29.70
N GLY A 393 -4.66 15.15 30.55
CA GLY A 393 -3.79 13.96 30.61
C GLY A 393 -2.58 14.04 31.54
N ARG A 394 -2.40 15.15 32.28
CA ARG A 394 -1.26 15.34 33.19
C ARG A 394 -1.27 14.37 34.37
N LEU A 395 -0.11 13.79 34.68
CA LEU A 395 0.04 12.75 35.72
C LEU A 395 -0.32 13.21 37.14
N LYS A 396 -0.17 14.50 37.46
CA LYS A 396 -0.56 15.11 38.75
C LYS A 396 -2.06 14.96 39.09
N ASP A 397 -2.89 14.71 38.08
CA ASP A 397 -4.35 14.59 38.20
C ASP A 397 -4.84 13.15 38.00
N ILE A 398 -3.92 12.18 37.96
CA ILE A 398 -4.14 10.73 37.87
C ILE A 398 -3.67 10.07 39.18
N GLU A 399 -4.42 9.10 39.70
CA GLU A 399 -4.10 8.40 40.96
C GLU A 399 -2.79 7.59 40.89
N ASP A 400 -2.10 7.45 42.02
CA ASP A 400 -0.79 6.79 42.10
C ASP A 400 -0.85 5.27 41.84
N ASP A 401 -1.90 4.59 42.30
CA ASP A 401 -2.16 3.17 41.97
C ASP A 401 -2.29 2.97 40.45
N PHE A 402 -2.97 3.90 39.76
CA PHE A 402 -3.12 3.84 38.31
C PHE A 402 -1.80 4.05 37.59
N LYS A 403 -1.01 5.04 37.99
CA LYS A 403 0.33 5.27 37.41
C LYS A 403 1.26 4.08 37.64
N THR A 404 1.21 3.46 38.82
CA THR A 404 1.98 2.26 39.16
C THR A 404 1.58 1.06 38.28
N GLN A 405 0.29 0.82 38.10
CA GLN A 405 -0.20 -0.31 37.30
C GLN A 405 -0.07 -0.07 35.79
N LEU A 406 -0.18 1.18 35.34
CA LEU A 406 0.15 1.59 33.97
C LEU A 406 1.66 1.36 33.68
N ALA A 407 2.52 1.55 34.68
CA ALA A 407 3.95 1.30 34.57
C ALA A 407 4.31 -0.20 34.45
N GLU A 408 3.53 -1.10 35.05
CA GLU A 408 3.63 -2.56 34.81
C GLU A 408 3.06 -2.94 33.43
N LEU A 409 1.97 -2.30 32.99
CA LEU A 409 1.25 -2.66 31.76
C LEU A 409 2.04 -2.37 30.47
N MET A 410 2.72 -1.22 30.34
CA MET A 410 3.37 -0.85 29.08
C MET A 410 4.51 -1.81 28.66
N PRO A 411 5.45 -2.21 29.54
CA PRO A 411 6.45 -3.21 29.21
C PRO A 411 5.84 -4.57 28.79
N VAL A 412 4.75 -5.02 29.43
CA VAL A 412 4.08 -6.29 29.10
C VAL A 412 3.48 -6.30 27.68
N LEU A 413 3.18 -5.12 27.12
CA LEU A 413 2.66 -4.95 25.76
C LEU A 413 3.74 -4.58 24.72
N LEU A 414 4.77 -3.85 25.10
CA LEU A 414 5.65 -3.10 24.17
C LEU A 414 7.15 -3.27 24.40
N ALA A 415 7.61 -3.96 25.44
CA ALA A 415 9.03 -4.20 25.65
C ALA A 415 9.62 -5.07 24.52
N PRO A 416 10.87 -4.83 24.06
CA PRO A 416 11.44 -5.50 22.88
C PRO A 416 11.43 -7.04 22.92
N ASP A 417 11.47 -7.64 24.10
CA ASP A 417 11.36 -9.09 24.32
C ASP A 417 9.93 -9.62 24.19
N GLN A 418 8.92 -8.81 24.57
CA GLN A 418 7.49 -9.16 24.51
C GLN A 418 6.85 -8.92 23.13
N LEU A 419 7.49 -8.14 22.24
CA LEU A 419 6.97 -7.81 20.91
C LEU A 419 6.70 -9.05 20.03
N VAL A 420 5.42 -9.35 19.78
CA VAL A 420 4.99 -10.48 18.95
C VAL A 420 4.85 -10.05 17.48
N GLU A 421 5.74 -10.52 16.61
CA GLU A 421 5.64 -10.34 15.16
C GLU A 421 4.36 -10.97 14.62
N LYS A 422 3.65 -10.26 13.72
CA LYS A 422 2.42 -10.72 13.09
C LYS A 422 2.69 -11.97 12.25
N GLN A 423 1.84 -12.98 12.45
CA GLN A 423 1.85 -14.22 11.68
C GLN A 423 0.46 -14.52 11.14
N ILE A 424 0.40 -15.05 9.91
CA ILE A 424 -0.80 -15.59 9.27
C ILE A 424 -0.38 -16.88 8.55
N GLY A 425 -1.06 -18.00 8.83
CA GLY A 425 -0.71 -19.32 8.27
C GLY A 425 0.67 -19.84 8.69
N GLY A 426 1.19 -19.38 9.84
CA GLY A 426 2.54 -19.69 10.32
C GLY A 426 3.68 -19.00 9.56
N SER A 427 3.38 -18.09 8.62
CA SER A 427 4.35 -17.20 7.98
C SER A 427 4.37 -15.85 8.70
N LYS A 428 5.56 -15.27 8.92
CA LYS A 428 5.71 -13.88 9.41
C LYS A 428 5.27 -12.89 8.32
N ILE A 429 4.70 -11.76 8.73
CA ILE A 429 4.09 -10.75 7.86
C ILE A 429 4.89 -9.45 7.94
N THR A 430 5.28 -8.88 6.80
CA THR A 430 5.96 -7.58 6.72
C THR A 430 4.98 -6.42 6.65
N CYS A 431 5.49 -5.18 6.77
CA CYS A 431 4.69 -3.97 6.58
C CYS A 431 3.99 -3.93 5.21
N LYS A 432 4.73 -4.24 4.14
CA LYS A 432 4.21 -4.35 2.78
C LYS A 432 3.09 -5.37 2.65
N ASP A 433 3.25 -6.53 3.28
CA ASP A 433 2.28 -7.63 3.18
C ASP A 433 0.95 -7.27 3.86
N LEU A 434 0.99 -6.56 4.99
CA LEU A 434 -0.21 -6.17 5.74
C LEU A 434 -1.15 -5.27 4.92
N VAL A 435 -0.61 -4.46 4.00
CA VAL A 435 -1.41 -3.64 3.06
C VAL A 435 -2.33 -4.52 2.21
N GLU A 436 -1.82 -5.62 1.66
CA GLU A 436 -2.61 -6.55 0.83
C GLU A 436 -3.63 -7.34 1.66
N TYR A 437 -3.31 -7.68 2.91
CA TYR A 437 -4.31 -8.23 3.84
C TYR A 437 -5.44 -7.24 4.15
N PHE A 438 -5.14 -5.95 4.41
CA PHE A 438 -6.19 -4.94 4.60
C PHE A 438 -7.08 -4.78 3.36
N LYS A 439 -6.49 -4.74 2.15
CA LYS A 439 -7.22 -4.68 0.87
C LYS A 439 -8.10 -5.91 0.64
N ALA A 440 -7.62 -7.10 0.99
CA ALA A 440 -8.39 -8.33 0.87
C ALA A 440 -9.52 -8.42 1.89
N TYR A 441 -9.25 -8.05 3.16
CA TYR A 441 -10.24 -8.10 4.24
C TYR A 441 -11.35 -7.07 4.08
N ILE A 442 -11.05 -5.81 3.76
CA ILE A 442 -12.10 -4.77 3.64
C ILE A 442 -13.17 -5.18 2.62
N LYS A 443 -12.73 -5.75 1.50
CA LYS A 443 -13.56 -6.20 0.37
C LYS A 443 -14.58 -7.30 0.70
N ILE A 444 -14.39 -8.03 1.80
CA ILE A 444 -15.37 -9.02 2.28
C ILE A 444 -16.44 -8.37 3.16
N TYR A 445 -16.11 -7.25 3.81
CA TYR A 445 -17.02 -6.48 4.69
C TYR A 445 -17.71 -5.31 3.98
N GLU A 446 -17.40 -5.06 2.70
CA GLU A 446 -18.13 -4.14 1.82
C GLU A 446 -19.58 -4.58 1.54
N GLY A 447 -19.93 -5.85 1.76
CA GLY A 447 -21.28 -6.38 1.55
C GLY A 447 -22.28 -6.03 2.67
N ASP A 448 -23.58 -6.16 2.40
CA ASP A 448 -24.65 -5.81 3.34
C ASP A 448 -24.65 -6.68 4.62
N GLU A 449 -24.38 -7.98 4.47
CA GLU A 449 -24.35 -8.96 5.57
C GLU A 449 -22.93 -9.13 6.17
N LEU A 450 -22.82 -9.65 7.39
CA LEU A 450 -21.52 -10.08 7.93
C LEU A 450 -20.98 -11.26 7.09
N PRO A 451 -19.71 -11.24 6.66
CA PRO A 451 -19.18 -12.24 5.74
C PRO A 451 -19.16 -13.63 6.40
N HIS A 452 -19.64 -14.63 5.66
CA HIS A 452 -19.59 -16.01 6.13
C HIS A 452 -18.13 -16.45 6.38
N PRO A 453 -17.83 -17.17 7.48
CA PRO A 453 -16.47 -17.60 7.85
C PRO A 453 -15.61 -18.22 6.73
N LYS A 454 -16.22 -19.01 5.83
CA LYS A 454 -15.52 -19.57 4.64
C LYS A 454 -15.01 -18.50 3.67
N SER A 455 -15.73 -17.38 3.53
CA SER A 455 -15.31 -16.24 2.69
C SER A 455 -14.12 -15.50 3.31
N MET A 456 -14.10 -15.36 4.64
CA MET A 456 -12.96 -14.81 5.38
C MET A 456 -11.70 -15.66 5.18
N LEU A 457 -11.80 -16.99 5.36
CA LEU A 457 -10.66 -17.91 5.19
C LEU A 457 -10.13 -17.86 3.75
N ARG A 458 -11.03 -17.97 2.76
CA ARG A 458 -10.67 -17.87 1.34
C ARG A 458 -9.94 -16.56 1.02
N ALA A 459 -10.39 -15.42 1.55
CA ALA A 459 -9.71 -14.14 1.33
C ALA A 459 -8.33 -14.08 2.02
N THR A 460 -8.17 -14.67 3.21
CA THR A 460 -6.85 -14.86 3.84
C THR A 460 -5.92 -15.67 2.93
N ALA A 461 -6.42 -16.73 2.28
CA ALA A 461 -5.68 -17.52 1.31
C ALA A 461 -5.36 -16.75 0.02
N GLU A 462 -6.31 -15.97 -0.53
CA GLU A 462 -6.09 -15.11 -1.69
C GLU A 462 -4.99 -14.06 -1.42
N ALA A 463 -5.07 -13.35 -0.28
CA ALA A 463 -4.08 -12.37 0.14
C ALA A 463 -2.69 -12.99 0.34
N ASN A 464 -2.62 -14.10 1.08
CA ASN A 464 -1.37 -14.80 1.36
C ASN A 464 -0.67 -15.30 0.08
N ASN A 465 -1.43 -15.84 -0.88
CA ASN A 465 -0.89 -16.25 -2.18
C ASN A 465 -0.45 -15.05 -3.02
N LEU A 466 -1.21 -13.95 -3.06
CA LEU A 466 -0.82 -12.71 -3.74
C LEU A 466 0.49 -12.14 -3.18
N THR A 467 0.63 -12.11 -1.86
CA THR A 467 1.86 -11.72 -1.15
C THR A 467 3.05 -12.59 -1.56
N ALA A 468 2.89 -13.91 -1.59
CA ALA A 468 3.94 -14.82 -2.01
C ALA A 468 4.34 -14.63 -3.49
N VAL A 469 3.38 -14.36 -4.39
CA VAL A 469 3.65 -13.98 -5.79
C VAL A 469 4.43 -12.66 -5.87
N ALA A 470 4.04 -11.64 -5.09
CA ALA A 470 4.70 -10.35 -5.08
C ALA A 470 6.15 -10.43 -4.56
N GLY A 471 6.42 -11.24 -3.54
CA GLY A 471 7.77 -11.52 -3.04
C GLY A 471 8.63 -12.28 -4.05
N ALA A 472 8.08 -13.32 -4.70
CA ALA A 472 8.78 -14.05 -5.75
C ALA A 472 9.13 -13.18 -6.97
N LYS A 473 8.22 -12.28 -7.36
CA LYS A 473 8.42 -11.33 -8.46
C LYS A 473 9.47 -10.26 -8.13
N ASP A 474 9.52 -9.79 -6.90
CA ASP A 474 10.54 -8.87 -6.40
C ASP A 474 11.93 -9.53 -6.34
N LEU A 475 12.02 -10.78 -5.88
CA LEU A 475 13.25 -11.59 -5.90
C LEU A 475 13.79 -11.75 -7.34
N TYR A 476 12.91 -12.07 -8.30
CA TYR A 476 13.27 -12.13 -9.72
C TYR A 476 13.77 -10.77 -10.25
N GLY A 477 13.02 -9.70 -9.99
CA GLY A 477 13.37 -8.34 -10.45
C GLY A 477 14.75 -7.91 -9.95
N LYS A 478 14.98 -7.99 -8.63
CA LYS A 478 16.27 -7.70 -7.97
C LYS A 478 17.41 -8.60 -8.46
N SER A 479 17.13 -9.77 -9.04
CA SER A 479 18.14 -10.68 -9.60
C SER A 479 18.46 -10.34 -11.06
N MET A 480 17.44 -10.06 -11.88
CA MET A 480 17.62 -9.58 -13.25
C MET A 480 18.33 -8.22 -13.29
N GLU A 481 17.95 -7.27 -12.43
CA GLU A 481 18.60 -5.95 -12.37
C GLU A 481 20.10 -6.03 -12.06
N LYS A 482 20.51 -6.94 -11.17
CA LYS A 482 21.94 -7.20 -10.88
C LYS A 482 22.73 -7.66 -12.09
N VAL A 483 22.08 -8.26 -13.11
CA VAL A 483 22.71 -8.82 -14.31
C VAL A 483 22.57 -7.90 -15.52
N CYS A 484 21.36 -7.41 -15.82
CA CYS A 484 21.05 -6.65 -17.03
C CYS A 484 20.44 -5.25 -16.79
N GLY A 485 20.32 -4.79 -15.53
CA GLY A 485 19.84 -3.44 -15.18
C GLY A 485 20.69 -2.31 -15.75
N GLY A 486 20.22 -1.06 -15.66
CA GLY A 486 20.72 0.10 -16.42
C GLY A 486 22.24 0.18 -16.61
N ASP A 487 22.99 0.21 -15.50
CA ASP A 487 24.46 0.39 -15.48
C ASP A 487 25.27 -0.85 -15.91
N ARG A 488 24.61 -1.99 -16.17
CA ARG A 488 25.28 -3.22 -16.63
C ARG A 488 25.53 -3.19 -18.14
N PRO A 489 26.65 -3.77 -18.64
CA PRO A 489 26.91 -3.89 -20.06
C PRO A 489 25.85 -4.76 -20.77
N TYR A 490 25.88 -4.76 -22.10
CA TYR A 490 25.07 -5.66 -22.92
C TYR A 490 25.44 -7.13 -22.64
N MET A 491 24.43 -7.99 -22.47
CA MET A 491 24.56 -9.44 -22.34
C MET A 491 24.07 -10.13 -23.62
N ALA A 492 24.71 -11.23 -24.03
CA ALA A 492 24.23 -12.00 -25.18
C ALA A 492 22.88 -12.67 -24.87
N PRO A 493 21.96 -12.83 -25.85
CA PRO A 493 20.61 -13.31 -25.57
C PRO A 493 20.57 -14.70 -24.91
N ALA A 494 21.43 -15.62 -25.33
CA ALA A 494 21.51 -16.97 -24.75
C ALA A 494 22.00 -16.98 -23.28
N ASP A 495 22.91 -16.07 -22.90
CA ASP A 495 23.35 -15.92 -21.51
C ASP A 495 22.26 -15.28 -20.66
N LEU A 496 21.52 -14.31 -21.21
CA LEU A 496 20.39 -13.65 -20.55
C LEU A 496 19.22 -14.61 -20.35
N GLU A 497 18.93 -15.45 -21.34
CA GLU A 497 17.92 -16.52 -21.29
C GLU A 497 18.26 -17.57 -20.23
N ARG A 498 19.52 -18.02 -20.18
CA ARG A 498 20.02 -18.92 -19.14
C ARG A 498 19.93 -18.31 -17.74
N CYS A 499 20.19 -17.00 -17.58
CA CYS A 499 20.00 -16.30 -16.31
C CYS A 499 18.51 -16.18 -15.95
N HIS A 500 17.63 -15.93 -16.94
CA HIS A 500 16.19 -15.91 -16.75
C HIS A 500 15.66 -17.27 -16.27
N GLU A 501 16.04 -18.38 -16.91
CA GLU A 501 15.64 -19.73 -16.49
C GLU A 501 16.03 -20.02 -15.04
N ALA A 502 17.27 -19.68 -14.65
CA ALA A 502 17.76 -19.85 -13.29
C ALA A 502 16.94 -19.03 -12.28
N PHE A 503 16.84 -17.70 -12.47
CA PHE A 503 16.12 -16.83 -11.52
C PHE A 503 14.61 -17.09 -11.51
N CYS A 504 14.02 -17.55 -12.61
CA CYS A 504 12.63 -17.98 -12.68
C CYS A 504 12.44 -19.23 -11.81
N LYS A 505 13.31 -20.24 -11.94
CA LYS A 505 13.30 -21.44 -11.09
C LYS A 505 13.53 -21.12 -9.62
N ASP A 506 14.45 -20.21 -9.28
CA ASP A 506 14.70 -19.76 -7.91
C ASP A 506 13.46 -19.06 -7.32
N SER A 507 12.78 -18.23 -8.12
CA SER A 507 11.57 -17.50 -7.69
C SER A 507 10.35 -18.42 -7.52
N VAL A 508 10.18 -19.43 -8.37
CA VAL A 508 9.18 -20.50 -8.19
C VAL A 508 9.51 -21.37 -6.97
N THR A 509 10.80 -21.64 -6.72
CA THR A 509 11.24 -22.37 -5.52
C THR A 509 10.96 -21.58 -4.24
N PHE A 510 11.23 -20.27 -4.24
CA PHE A 510 10.84 -19.35 -3.18
C PHE A 510 9.32 -19.37 -2.95
N PHE A 511 8.50 -19.17 -4.01
CA PHE A 511 7.05 -19.19 -3.91
C PHE A 511 6.52 -20.50 -3.30
N ARG A 512 7.08 -21.65 -3.69
CA ARG A 512 6.72 -22.95 -3.11
C ARG A 512 7.13 -23.05 -1.63
N SER A 513 8.28 -22.51 -1.24
CA SER A 513 8.80 -22.61 0.13
C SER A 513 8.00 -21.83 1.18
N VAL A 514 7.28 -20.78 0.79
CA VAL A 514 6.39 -20.01 1.69
C VAL A 514 5.21 -20.89 2.12
N LYS A 515 4.87 -20.91 3.42
CA LYS A 515 3.65 -21.57 3.93
C LYS A 515 2.41 -20.76 3.53
N LYS A 516 1.45 -21.43 2.88
CA LYS A 516 0.25 -20.82 2.26
C LYS A 516 -1.03 -21.60 2.59
N MET A 517 -2.17 -20.90 2.60
CA MET A 517 -3.51 -21.47 2.81
C MET A 517 -4.21 -21.85 1.48
N GLY A 518 -5.32 -22.58 1.55
CA GLY A 518 -6.16 -22.95 0.39
C GLY A 518 -5.80 -24.26 -0.32
N GLY A 519 -4.73 -24.96 0.10
CA GLY A 519 -4.31 -26.23 -0.49
C GLY A 519 -3.57 -26.11 -1.84
N GLU A 520 -3.09 -27.24 -2.36
CA GLU A 520 -2.17 -27.27 -3.52
C GLU A 520 -2.82 -26.80 -4.82
N GLU A 521 -4.04 -27.28 -5.16
CA GLU A 521 -4.75 -26.86 -6.38
C GLU A 521 -5.00 -25.34 -6.44
N PHE A 522 -5.19 -24.72 -5.28
CA PHE A 522 -5.38 -23.28 -5.16
C PHE A 522 -4.06 -22.54 -5.36
N CYS A 523 -3.00 -22.97 -4.64
CA CYS A 523 -1.66 -22.42 -4.76
C CYS A 523 -1.10 -22.54 -6.20
N GLN A 524 -1.43 -23.61 -6.92
CA GLN A 524 -0.96 -23.85 -8.28
C GLN A 524 -1.42 -22.75 -9.25
N ARG A 525 -2.67 -22.27 -9.15
CA ARG A 525 -3.18 -21.16 -9.98
C ARG A 525 -2.37 -19.87 -9.81
N TYR A 526 -1.84 -19.64 -8.61
CA TYR A 526 -0.96 -18.50 -8.32
C TYR A 526 0.47 -18.73 -8.79
N GLN A 527 0.96 -19.97 -8.81
CA GLN A 527 2.24 -20.32 -9.45
C GLN A 527 2.17 -20.15 -10.98
N ASP A 528 1.11 -20.64 -11.63
CA ASP A 528 0.91 -20.51 -13.08
C ASP A 528 0.87 -19.03 -13.48
N ARG A 529 0.19 -18.20 -12.67
CA ARG A 529 0.16 -16.74 -12.81
C ARG A 529 1.53 -16.10 -12.58
N LEU A 530 2.27 -16.50 -11.53
CA LEU A 530 3.64 -16.02 -11.29
C LEU A 530 4.53 -16.31 -12.51
N GLU A 531 4.53 -17.55 -13.01
CA GLU A 531 5.32 -17.93 -14.18
C GLU A 531 4.95 -17.14 -15.44
N LEU A 532 3.70 -16.72 -15.61
CA LEU A 532 3.29 -15.80 -16.68
C LEU A 532 3.85 -14.39 -16.46
N GLU A 533 3.67 -13.80 -15.27
CA GLU A 533 4.18 -12.46 -14.95
C GLU A 533 5.72 -12.38 -15.00
N LEU A 534 6.44 -13.47 -14.70
CA LEU A 534 7.90 -13.57 -14.86
C LEU A 534 8.32 -13.63 -16.34
N LYS A 535 7.57 -14.31 -17.20
CA LYS A 535 7.79 -14.32 -18.66
C LYS A 535 7.54 -12.94 -19.28
N GLU A 536 6.48 -12.25 -18.86
CA GLU A 536 6.21 -10.86 -19.28
C GLU A 536 7.36 -9.92 -18.88
N ALA A 537 7.81 -10.00 -17.62
CA ALA A 537 8.96 -9.23 -17.12
C ALA A 537 10.24 -9.53 -17.89
N TYR A 538 10.50 -10.80 -18.25
CA TYR A 538 11.62 -11.17 -19.12
C TYR A 538 11.58 -10.46 -20.48
N THR A 539 10.41 -10.36 -21.14
CA THR A 539 10.34 -9.64 -22.42
C THR A 539 10.73 -8.17 -22.30
N ASN A 540 10.52 -7.54 -21.15
CA ASN A 540 10.89 -6.15 -20.90
C ASN A 540 12.39 -6.00 -20.59
N PHE A 541 12.97 -6.91 -19.80
CA PHE A 541 14.43 -6.96 -19.59
C PHE A 541 15.19 -7.26 -20.88
N SER A 542 14.68 -8.14 -21.75
CA SER A 542 15.29 -8.45 -23.04
C SER A 542 15.31 -7.21 -23.97
N LYS A 543 14.18 -6.52 -24.16
CA LYS A 543 14.10 -5.25 -24.92
C LYS A 543 15.04 -4.18 -24.35
N HIS A 544 15.14 -4.06 -23.02
CA HIS A 544 16.05 -3.12 -22.37
C HIS A 544 17.52 -3.45 -22.67
N ASN A 545 17.89 -4.73 -22.63
CA ASN A 545 19.22 -5.21 -23.00
C ASN A 545 19.52 -4.99 -24.49
N GLU A 546 18.60 -5.31 -25.40
CA GLU A 546 18.73 -5.04 -26.84
C GLU A 546 18.98 -3.55 -27.14
N GLY A 547 18.32 -2.65 -26.43
CA GLY A 547 18.56 -1.20 -26.53
C GLY A 547 20.01 -0.78 -26.27
N LYS A 548 20.73 -1.49 -25.39
CA LYS A 548 22.16 -1.24 -25.11
C LYS A 548 23.05 -1.59 -26.31
N ASN A 549 22.68 -2.61 -27.08
CA ASN A 549 23.43 -3.04 -28.27
C ASN A 549 23.49 -1.91 -29.32
N ILE A 550 22.42 -1.12 -29.48
CA ILE A 550 22.38 0.01 -30.41
C ILE A 550 23.46 1.06 -30.09
N PHE A 551 23.68 1.36 -28.80
CA PHE A 551 24.73 2.29 -28.35
C PHE A 551 26.16 1.74 -28.46
N TYR A 552 26.33 0.42 -28.61
CA TYR A 552 27.61 -0.20 -28.99
C TYR A 552 27.79 -0.19 -30.52
N ALA A 553 26.76 -0.62 -31.27
CA ALA A 553 26.76 -0.64 -32.73
C ALA A 553 26.97 0.75 -33.36
N ALA A 554 26.56 1.83 -32.70
CA ALA A 554 26.83 3.21 -33.14
C ALA A 554 28.29 3.66 -32.97
N ARG A 555 29.13 2.96 -32.18
CA ARG A 555 30.52 3.38 -31.91
C ARG A 555 31.39 3.24 -33.15
N THR A 556 31.41 2.06 -33.77
CA THR A 556 32.25 1.75 -34.95
C THR A 556 32.09 2.73 -36.11
N PRO A 557 30.87 3.07 -36.60
CA PRO A 557 30.73 4.08 -37.63
C PRO A 557 31.17 5.47 -37.13
N ALA A 558 30.91 5.82 -35.87
CA ALA A 558 31.35 7.10 -35.30
C ALA A 558 32.88 7.22 -35.18
N THR A 559 33.60 6.14 -34.87
CA THR A 559 35.08 6.16 -34.86
C THR A 559 35.63 6.36 -36.27
N LEU A 560 35.12 5.60 -37.24
CA LEU A 560 35.49 5.68 -38.65
C LEU A 560 35.20 7.07 -39.23
N PHE A 561 34.03 7.65 -38.95
CA PHE A 561 33.69 9.03 -39.37
C PHE A 561 34.69 10.06 -38.84
N VAL A 562 35.14 9.96 -37.59
CA VAL A 562 36.10 10.93 -37.04
C VAL A 562 37.54 10.68 -37.53
N VAL A 563 37.90 9.44 -37.85
CA VAL A 563 39.16 9.13 -38.57
C VAL A 563 39.13 9.77 -39.96
N MET A 564 38.08 9.54 -40.75
CA MET A 564 37.89 10.13 -42.08
C MET A 564 37.94 11.65 -42.05
N PHE A 565 37.25 12.29 -41.09
CA PHE A 565 37.29 13.75 -40.93
C PHE A 565 38.70 14.26 -40.65
N PHE A 566 39.45 13.60 -39.76
CA PHE A 566 40.80 14.02 -39.42
C PHE A 566 41.79 13.83 -40.57
N THR A 567 41.72 12.71 -41.31
CA THR A 567 42.59 12.47 -42.46
C THR A 567 42.26 13.37 -43.65
N TYR A 568 40.99 13.72 -43.86
CA TYR A 568 40.58 14.71 -44.85
C TYR A 568 41.16 16.10 -44.55
N VAL A 569 41.05 16.58 -43.31
CA VAL A 569 41.64 17.87 -42.91
C VAL A 569 43.17 17.84 -43.00
N LEU A 570 43.82 16.74 -42.57
CA LEU A 570 45.27 16.58 -42.68
C LEU A 570 45.75 16.56 -44.14
N SER A 571 45.01 15.91 -45.03
CA SER A 571 45.26 15.90 -46.47
C SER A 571 45.17 17.32 -47.07
N GLY A 572 44.12 18.08 -46.74
CA GLY A 572 43.98 19.46 -47.19
C GLY A 572 45.12 20.37 -46.73
N VAL A 573 45.52 20.29 -45.46
CA VAL A 573 46.62 21.09 -44.90
C VAL A 573 47.98 20.69 -45.49
N THR A 574 48.29 19.40 -45.58
CA THR A 574 49.57 18.93 -46.16
C THR A 574 49.66 19.19 -47.66
N GLY A 575 48.55 19.08 -48.39
CA GLY A 575 48.45 19.47 -49.79
C GLY A 575 48.69 20.97 -50.01
N PHE A 576 48.12 21.82 -49.16
CA PHE A 576 48.33 23.27 -49.21
C PHE A 576 49.79 23.68 -48.93
N ILE A 577 50.49 22.95 -48.06
CA ILE A 577 51.92 23.15 -47.77
C ILE A 577 52.82 22.58 -48.89
N GLY A 578 52.27 21.87 -49.88
CA GLY A 578 53.01 21.24 -50.98
C GLY A 578 53.63 19.88 -50.63
N LEU A 579 53.31 19.31 -49.46
CA LEU A 579 53.80 18.00 -49.00
C LEU A 579 53.00 16.85 -49.63
N SER A 580 53.08 16.74 -50.96
CA SER A 580 52.29 15.83 -51.80
C SER A 580 52.29 14.37 -51.34
N VAL A 581 53.44 13.85 -50.89
CA VAL A 581 53.57 12.46 -50.38
C VAL A 581 52.74 12.24 -49.10
N PHE A 582 52.71 13.22 -48.20
CA PHE A 582 51.92 13.14 -46.97
C PHE A 582 50.42 13.31 -47.23
N ALA A 583 50.05 14.18 -48.18
CA ALA A 583 48.67 14.32 -48.64
C ALA A 583 48.15 13.04 -49.31
N ALA A 584 48.97 12.40 -50.15
CA ALA A 584 48.66 11.11 -50.77
C ALA A 584 48.47 10.00 -49.73
N LEU A 585 49.34 9.94 -48.70
CA LEU A 585 49.20 8.99 -47.59
C LEU A 585 47.91 9.24 -46.77
N ALA A 586 47.57 10.50 -46.48
CA ALA A 586 46.34 10.85 -45.78
C ALA A 586 45.08 10.48 -46.59
N ASN A 587 45.10 10.68 -47.91
CA ASN A 587 44.04 10.24 -48.83
C ASN A 587 43.92 8.71 -48.90
N LEU A 588 45.04 7.98 -48.83
CA LEU A 588 45.01 6.51 -48.78
C LEU A 588 44.35 6.00 -47.50
N VAL A 589 44.69 6.58 -46.33
CA VAL A 589 44.04 6.22 -45.06
C VAL A 589 42.54 6.61 -45.04
N LEU A 590 42.18 7.74 -45.65
CA LEU A 590 40.78 8.14 -45.88
C LEU A 590 40.03 7.09 -46.73
N GLY A 591 40.63 6.63 -47.83
CA GLY A 591 40.05 5.59 -48.69
C GLY A 591 39.87 4.25 -47.96
N VAL A 592 40.85 3.82 -47.17
CA VAL A 592 40.76 2.61 -46.33
C VAL A 592 39.65 2.75 -45.29
N ALA A 593 39.57 3.88 -44.58
CA ALA A 593 38.51 4.10 -43.59
C ALA A 593 37.10 4.12 -44.20
N LEU A 594 36.94 4.66 -45.42
CA LEU A 594 35.69 4.61 -46.17
C LEU A 594 35.33 3.18 -46.59
N LEU A 595 36.30 2.39 -47.09
CA LEU A 595 36.09 0.99 -47.44
C LEU A 595 35.68 0.15 -46.23
N LEU A 596 36.33 0.35 -45.06
CA LEU A 596 35.96 -0.31 -43.82
C LEU A 596 34.53 0.06 -43.38
N LEU A 597 34.12 1.32 -43.53
CA LEU A 597 32.74 1.74 -43.26
C LEU A 597 31.73 1.07 -44.21
N CYS A 598 32.05 0.97 -45.50
CA CYS A 598 31.20 0.29 -46.48
C CYS A 598 31.09 -1.22 -46.23
N ILE A 599 32.20 -1.89 -45.90
CA ILE A 599 32.22 -3.32 -45.54
C ILE A 599 31.43 -3.54 -44.25
N TRP A 600 31.62 -2.71 -43.22
CA TRP A 600 30.87 -2.77 -41.98
C TRP A 600 29.37 -2.59 -42.20
N ALA A 601 28.96 -1.57 -42.98
CA ALA A 601 27.56 -1.33 -43.31
C ALA A 601 26.95 -2.49 -44.11
N TYR A 602 27.70 -3.08 -45.04
CA TYR A 602 27.28 -4.27 -45.78
C TYR A 602 27.09 -5.48 -44.86
N VAL A 603 28.08 -5.81 -44.01
CA VAL A 603 28.00 -6.93 -43.04
C VAL A 603 26.83 -6.77 -42.05
N LYS A 604 26.56 -5.55 -41.57
CA LYS A 604 25.40 -5.28 -40.69
C LYS A 604 24.06 -5.31 -41.43
N TYR A 605 24.04 -5.14 -42.77
CA TYR A 605 22.82 -5.17 -43.59
C TYR A 605 22.50 -6.56 -44.17
N SER A 606 23.50 -7.31 -44.65
CA SER A 606 23.33 -8.65 -45.20
C SER A 606 23.37 -9.75 -44.14
N GLY A 607 24.08 -9.54 -43.03
CA GLY A 607 24.32 -10.55 -42.00
C GLY A 607 25.40 -11.59 -42.37
N GLU A 608 25.93 -11.54 -43.59
CA GLU A 608 27.03 -12.40 -44.06
C GLU A 608 28.40 -11.88 -43.58
N PHE A 609 29.43 -12.75 -43.58
CA PHE A 609 30.81 -12.40 -43.21
C PHE A 609 30.98 -11.71 -41.85
N ARG A 610 30.25 -12.20 -40.83
CA ARG A 610 30.22 -11.64 -39.45
C ARG A 610 31.62 -11.50 -38.83
N GLU A 611 32.56 -12.38 -39.16
CA GLU A 611 33.97 -12.31 -38.73
C GLU A 611 34.66 -11.01 -39.17
N ALA A 612 34.46 -10.58 -40.42
CA ALA A 612 34.99 -9.31 -40.92
C ALA A 612 34.38 -8.11 -40.16
N GLY A 613 33.09 -8.19 -39.81
CA GLY A 613 32.44 -7.21 -38.95
C GLY A 613 33.09 -7.12 -37.55
N MET A 614 33.37 -8.27 -36.92
CA MET A 614 34.01 -8.31 -35.60
C MET A 614 35.43 -7.74 -35.62
N LEU A 615 36.22 -8.03 -36.66
CA LEU A 615 37.57 -7.45 -36.81
C LEU A 615 37.53 -5.92 -36.98
N ILE A 616 36.52 -5.38 -37.68
CA ILE A 616 36.34 -3.92 -37.81
C ILE A 616 35.87 -3.30 -36.50
N ASP A 617 34.94 -3.95 -35.79
CA ASP A 617 34.48 -3.50 -34.46
C ASP A 617 35.66 -3.48 -33.44
N GLN A 618 36.52 -4.51 -33.42
CA GLN A 618 37.74 -4.57 -32.58
C GLN A 618 38.76 -3.49 -32.95
N LEU A 619 39.01 -3.25 -34.23
CA LEU A 619 39.96 -2.22 -34.68
C LEU A 619 39.45 -0.80 -34.36
N ALA A 620 38.13 -0.58 -34.45
CA ALA A 620 37.49 0.64 -33.99
C ALA A 620 37.58 0.83 -32.47
N GLU A 621 37.45 -0.24 -31.69
CA GLU A 621 37.58 -0.22 -30.22
C GLU A 621 39.02 0.13 -29.81
N ALA A 622 40.04 -0.52 -30.37
CA ALA A 622 41.44 -0.20 -30.11
C ALA A 622 41.80 1.27 -30.46
N LEU A 623 41.25 1.81 -31.55
CA LEU A 623 41.39 3.22 -31.92
C LEU A 623 40.64 4.16 -30.97
N TRP A 624 39.49 3.74 -30.45
CA TRP A 624 38.71 4.50 -29.46
C TRP A 624 39.43 4.56 -28.12
N GLU A 625 39.87 3.41 -27.58
CA GLU A 625 40.58 3.32 -26.30
C GLU A 625 41.90 4.10 -26.29
N GLN A 626 42.72 3.98 -27.34
CA GLN A 626 43.93 4.80 -27.46
C GLN A 626 43.60 6.30 -27.43
N ARG A 627 42.42 6.70 -27.92
CA ARG A 627 41.97 8.09 -27.92
C ARG A 627 41.40 8.53 -26.58
N THR A 628 40.57 7.73 -25.90
CA THR A 628 40.08 8.04 -24.55
C THR A 628 41.20 8.02 -23.53
N VAL A 629 42.08 7.00 -23.52
CA VAL A 629 43.24 6.95 -22.60
C VAL A 629 44.17 8.15 -22.81
N ARG A 630 44.48 8.52 -24.06
CA ARG A 630 45.28 9.74 -24.34
C ARG A 630 44.54 11.03 -23.95
N LYS A 631 43.20 11.08 -24.03
CA LYS A 631 42.40 12.25 -23.63
C LYS A 631 42.28 12.37 -22.11
N VAL A 632 42.03 11.27 -21.39
CA VAL A 632 42.04 11.19 -19.92
C VAL A 632 43.42 11.55 -19.38
N ARG A 633 44.51 10.99 -19.94
CA ARG A 633 45.89 11.32 -19.52
C ARG A 633 46.24 12.80 -19.76
N ARG A 634 45.72 13.43 -20.84
CA ARG A 634 45.86 14.88 -21.11
C ARG A 634 44.95 15.78 -20.27
N ILE A 635 43.79 15.29 -19.83
CA ILE A 635 42.90 16.02 -18.91
C ILE A 635 43.48 15.97 -17.50
N GLY A 636 43.88 14.78 -17.04
CA GLY A 636 44.64 14.59 -15.80
C GLY A 636 45.88 15.50 -15.75
N SER A 637 46.73 15.47 -16.79
CA SER A 637 47.92 16.35 -16.84
C SER A 637 47.62 17.85 -16.99
N ARG A 638 46.39 18.25 -17.34
CA ARG A 638 45.94 19.65 -17.31
C ARG A 638 45.43 20.04 -15.92
N PHE A 639 44.73 19.16 -15.22
CA PHE A 639 44.41 19.35 -13.80
C PHE A 639 45.65 19.34 -12.91
N SER A 640 46.72 18.60 -13.27
CA SER A 640 48.03 18.66 -12.60
C SER A 640 48.71 20.04 -12.65
N ILE A 641 48.30 20.94 -13.56
CA ILE A 641 48.89 22.28 -13.72
C ILE A 641 48.18 23.33 -12.84
N PHE A 642 46.99 23.01 -12.31
CA PHE A 642 46.27 23.84 -11.32
C PHE A 642 46.28 23.21 -9.93
N ARG A 643 47.48 23.04 -9.36
CA ARG A 643 47.67 22.98 -7.90
C ARG A 643 48.62 24.10 -7.46
N LEU A 644 48.05 25.09 -6.78
CA LEU A 644 48.82 26.04 -5.97
C LEU A 644 49.53 25.28 -4.83
N PRO A 645 50.77 25.66 -4.46
CA PRO A 645 51.50 24.98 -3.39
C PRO A 645 51.02 25.46 -2.02
N ALA A 646 50.33 24.59 -1.28
CA ALA A 646 50.00 24.82 0.13
C ALA A 646 50.00 23.49 0.91
N PHE A 647 50.65 23.53 2.07
CA PHE A 647 50.71 22.53 3.15
C PHE A 647 51.27 21.12 2.86
N GLN A 648 52.45 20.89 3.44
CA GLN A 648 52.98 19.59 3.83
C GLN A 648 52.40 19.16 5.19
N SER A 649 52.01 17.90 5.32
CA SER A 649 52.03 17.05 6.53
C SER A 649 51.44 15.68 6.12
N ILE A 650 51.82 14.50 6.62
CA ILE A 650 52.91 14.01 7.49
C ILE A 650 53.10 12.49 7.10
N PRO A 651 54.17 11.75 7.48
CA PRO A 651 54.58 10.50 6.77
C PRO A 651 53.70 9.25 7.01
N PRO A 652 53.85 8.19 6.18
CA PRO A 652 53.00 7.00 6.21
C PRO A 652 53.53 5.87 7.09
N ASP A 653 52.61 5.11 7.68
CA ASP A 653 52.83 3.79 8.27
C ASP A 653 51.56 2.93 8.13
N PHE A 654 51.72 1.60 8.18
CA PHE A 654 50.65 0.58 8.06
C PHE A 654 49.71 0.67 6.84
N LEU A 655 50.03 -0.11 5.80
CA LEU A 655 49.23 -1.31 5.47
C LEU A 655 49.99 -2.19 4.46
N SER A 656 50.54 -3.29 4.96
CA SER A 656 51.16 -4.37 4.18
C SER A 656 50.64 -5.71 4.68
N PHE A 657 50.74 -6.76 3.85
CA PHE A 657 50.20 -8.12 4.07
C PHE A 657 48.65 -8.21 4.06
N SER A 658 48.02 -9.28 3.54
CA SER A 658 48.55 -10.40 2.73
C SER A 658 47.47 -10.99 1.82
N SER A 659 47.88 -11.62 0.72
CA SER A 659 47.07 -12.58 -0.05
C SER A 659 47.84 -13.90 -0.20
N SER A 660 47.10 -15.02 -0.17
CA SER A 660 47.58 -16.40 -0.47
C SER A 660 48.52 -16.99 0.61
N SER A 661 48.22 -18.12 1.27
CA SER A 661 48.07 -19.46 0.65
C SER A 661 47.77 -20.56 1.71
N PHE A 662 47.47 -21.78 1.22
CA PHE A 662 47.50 -23.11 1.89
C PHE A 662 46.35 -23.58 2.80
N PHE A 663 45.66 -24.62 2.30
CA PHE A 663 45.27 -25.89 2.95
C PHE A 663 44.99 -25.89 4.47
N PHE A 664 43.73 -26.13 4.86
CA PHE A 664 43.19 -27.50 4.89
C PHE A 664 41.67 -27.52 4.63
#